data_AF-A0A3A4PKP0-F1
#
_entry.id   AF-A0A3A4PKP0-F1
#
_cell.length_a   1.000
_cell.length_b   1.000
_cell.length_c   1.000
_cell.angle_alpha   90.00
_cell.angle_beta   90.00
_cell.angle_gamma   90.00
#
_symmetry.space_group_name_H-M   'P 1'
#
loop_
_entity.id
_entity.type
_entity.pdbx_description
1 polymer ?
#
loop_
_entity_poly.entity_id
_entity_poly.type
_entity_poly.pdbx_seq_one_letter_code
_entity_poly.pdbx_strand_id
1 'polypeptide(L)'
;MNTLIQLGLVSFIFASQTTDFHAPLSPTPDRQGATLYVSKLGDHSDGSSWAKAFQTIQSALDAVPDDQGGHCIIVRPDVYMEAMLSPAFRGAKGAYNQLIGDVDGSLGSGGSGQAVIDSGDPVRGFKSYDWWGPIRATQQGWSAEHTDPTFSAIIWDRWILRNLYVTGGDGGLFWDCTNRIEPFTIIVEDCTSIGRAFGGGVASCLSRTDEPIVFRRCALWALDWWGDTAGAYVRIENPAMPDRPDVFFEDCTMVSPQCALKGGNYGFHTYMRIQLDRCRLIALNFSQPQGTPTDGIVQSVQNGKYLRVDFNDSTLMGYKVFGVKVDQDSAKDIQYTTKGAAQAYVQFTQDVPAGFHRLGHWPSDIFATLLPPAPSANQSNRNDIHLIQKDLCEITPIVWKKRLCHLHCVRPSSGGIKADYFLRLIDAETGEELATFAEGYSLACALVHENTLYAFASRFENNDWNDVTMFKSTDLNHWESKVVIRQEHEHLFNSSVCAGENGFVMAYESNDGAYPPFTTKFAVSNDLEHWTQLPDAMFGANRYTACPCIRYVDGYYYVLYLEHRSPRHFFETFITRSRDLKTWERSAANPVLSPRDIDDGINASDPELIEFQGKTYIYYAVGDQLTWMNVKRAIYPGPLQQFLESWYTTPAIRDCGDYAGFQQRKQ
;
A
#
# COMPACT_ATOMS: atom_id res chain seq x y z
N MET A 1 59.99 67.04 27.56
CA MET A 1 58.90 67.37 28.48
C MET A 1 57.61 66.87 27.83
N ASN A 2 56.87 65.99 28.52
CA ASN A 2 55.52 65.48 28.24
C ASN A 2 55.34 64.33 27.22
N THR A 3 55.65 63.12 27.73
CA THR A 3 54.80 61.92 27.88
C THR A 3 53.65 61.67 26.88
N LEU A 4 53.81 60.62 26.06
CA LEU A 4 52.71 59.90 25.38
C LEU A 4 52.03 58.95 26.38
N ILE A 5 50.69 58.94 26.38
CA ILE A 5 49.85 57.90 26.98
C ILE A 5 49.33 57.01 25.84
N GLN A 6 49.74 55.74 25.83
CA GLN A 6 49.14 54.69 25.00
C GLN A 6 47.81 54.26 25.61
N LEU A 7 46.72 54.41 24.87
CA LEU A 7 45.47 53.67 25.09
C LEU A 7 45.45 52.48 24.14
N GLY A 8 45.59 51.28 24.69
CA GLY A 8 45.38 50.03 23.96
C GLY A 8 43.89 49.77 23.77
N LEU A 9 43.43 49.79 22.52
CA LEU A 9 42.15 49.20 22.14
C LEU A 9 42.33 47.68 22.08
N VAL A 10 41.77 46.96 23.07
CA VAL A 10 41.59 45.51 22.99
C VAL A 10 40.27 45.27 22.26
N SER A 11 40.36 44.98 20.96
CA SER A 11 39.23 44.44 20.20
C SER A 11 39.02 42.99 20.61
N PHE A 12 38.03 42.73 21.46
CA PHE A 12 37.49 41.39 21.67
C PHE A 12 36.71 40.99 20.42
N ILE A 13 37.36 40.25 19.51
CA ILE A 13 36.66 39.47 18.49
C ILE A 13 36.04 38.26 19.22
N PHE A 14 34.76 38.36 19.57
CA PHE A 14 33.96 37.17 19.85
C PHE A 14 33.75 36.43 18.53
N ALA A 15 34.65 35.51 18.22
CA ALA A 15 34.36 34.46 17.26
C ALA A 15 33.27 33.58 17.90
N SER A 16 32.01 33.78 17.50
CA SER A 16 30.96 32.81 17.81
C SER A 16 31.32 31.53 17.07
N GLN A 17 31.86 30.55 17.78
CA GLN A 17 31.94 29.19 17.28
C GLN A 17 30.49 28.72 17.05
N THR A 18 30.02 28.77 15.81
CA THR A 18 28.80 28.06 15.41
C THR A 18 29.13 26.57 15.49
N THR A 19 28.75 25.92 16.60
CA THR A 19 28.76 24.47 16.69
C THR A 19 27.75 23.94 15.68
N ASP A 20 28.25 23.33 14.61
CA ASP A 20 27.43 22.64 13.62
C ASP A 20 26.86 21.37 14.25
N PHE A 21 25.54 21.33 14.40
CA PHE A 21 24.82 20.13 14.82
C PHE A 21 24.42 19.35 13.56
N HIS A 22 24.65 18.03 13.57
CA HIS A 22 24.16 17.11 12.53
C HIS A 22 23.30 16.06 13.21
N ALA A 23 22.23 15.60 12.55
CA ALA A 23 21.50 14.47 13.13
C ALA A 23 22.43 13.25 13.15
N PRO A 24 22.39 12.45 14.22
CA PRO A 24 23.17 11.23 14.25
C PRO A 24 22.70 10.27 13.15
N LEU A 25 23.65 9.48 12.64
CA LEU A 25 23.31 8.31 11.83
C LEU A 25 22.45 7.36 12.66
N SER A 26 21.54 6.66 12.00
CA SER A 26 20.72 5.65 12.66
C SER A 26 21.63 4.59 13.30
N PRO A 27 21.42 4.27 14.59
CA PRO A 27 22.30 3.33 15.28
C PRO A 27 22.21 1.95 14.63
N THR A 28 23.36 1.31 14.44
CA THR A 28 23.38 -0.13 14.21
C THR A 28 23.10 -0.78 15.56
N PRO A 29 22.14 -1.70 15.66
CA PRO A 29 21.78 -2.26 16.95
C PRO A 29 22.93 -3.12 17.50
N ASP A 30 23.37 -2.82 18.72
CA ASP A 30 24.42 -3.56 19.44
C ASP A 30 24.00 -5.00 19.77
N ARG A 31 22.69 -5.26 19.76
CA ARG A 31 22.05 -6.57 19.95
C ARG A 31 21.12 -6.86 18.77
N GLN A 32 21.18 -8.08 18.25
CA GLN A 32 20.17 -8.57 17.31
C GLN A 32 19.12 -9.40 18.07
N GLY A 33 17.89 -8.87 18.14
CA GLY A 33 16.74 -9.53 18.75
C GLY A 33 15.99 -10.41 17.74
N ALA A 34 14.76 -10.79 18.09
CA ALA A 34 13.84 -11.50 17.20
C ALA A 34 13.56 -10.71 15.90
N THR A 35 13.51 -11.43 14.78
CA THR A 35 12.98 -10.91 13.49
C THR A 35 11.62 -11.52 13.24
N LEU A 36 10.61 -10.68 13.07
CA LEU A 36 9.22 -11.06 12.84
C LEU A 36 8.78 -10.56 11.46
N TYR A 37 7.97 -11.36 10.77
CA TYR A 37 7.48 -11.05 9.43
C TYR A 37 5.98 -10.78 9.45
N VAL A 38 5.55 -9.79 8.66
CA VAL A 38 4.14 -9.43 8.46
C VAL A 38 3.79 -9.56 6.98
N SER A 39 2.82 -10.43 6.68
CA SER A 39 2.34 -10.69 5.32
C SER A 39 0.94 -11.31 5.38
N LYS A 40 0.02 -10.81 4.56
CA LYS A 40 -1.29 -11.46 4.32
C LYS A 40 -1.17 -12.84 3.64
N LEU A 41 0.02 -13.19 3.14
CA LEU A 41 0.33 -14.53 2.64
C LEU A 41 0.79 -15.51 3.72
N GLY A 42 1.05 -15.03 4.94
CA GLY A 42 1.45 -15.90 6.06
C GLY A 42 0.28 -16.69 6.63
N ASP A 43 0.61 -17.75 7.38
CA ASP A 43 -0.36 -18.58 8.11
C ASP A 43 -0.82 -17.99 9.46
N HIS A 44 -0.30 -16.81 9.85
CA HIS A 44 -0.61 -16.13 11.11
C HIS A 44 -0.15 -16.90 12.37
N SER A 45 0.92 -17.69 12.30
CA SER A 45 1.41 -18.47 13.46
C SER A 45 2.34 -17.68 14.38
N ASP A 46 3.66 -17.72 14.14
CA ASP A 46 4.69 -17.22 15.06
C ASP A 46 5.54 -16.06 14.50
N GLY A 47 5.34 -15.71 13.22
CA GLY A 47 6.06 -14.63 12.57
C GLY A 47 7.53 -14.93 12.28
N SER A 48 8.04 -16.14 12.48
CA SER A 48 9.48 -16.46 12.35
C SER A 48 10.00 -16.59 10.92
N SER A 49 9.10 -16.63 9.93
CA SER A 49 9.42 -16.66 8.50
C SER A 49 8.26 -16.06 7.69
N TRP A 50 8.46 -15.80 6.39
CA TRP A 50 7.39 -15.35 5.50
C TRP A 50 6.18 -16.29 5.42
N ALA A 51 6.41 -17.61 5.47
CA ALA A 51 5.34 -18.60 5.51
C ALA A 51 4.55 -18.53 6.82
N LYS A 52 5.26 -18.24 7.91
CA LYS A 52 4.70 -18.14 9.27
C LYS A 52 4.30 -16.71 9.67
N ALA A 53 4.33 -15.77 8.72
CA ALA A 53 4.19 -14.36 8.99
C ALA A 53 2.84 -14.04 9.65
N PHE A 54 2.84 -13.05 10.54
CA PHE A 54 1.60 -12.46 11.04
C PHE A 54 0.87 -11.77 9.88
N GLN A 55 -0.46 -11.81 9.90
CA GLN A 55 -1.28 -11.15 8.87
C GLN A 55 -1.55 -9.67 9.17
N THR A 56 -1.21 -9.22 10.37
CA THR A 56 -1.37 -7.84 10.84
C THR A 56 -0.08 -7.35 11.47
N ILE A 57 0.14 -6.04 11.40
CA ILE A 57 1.27 -5.36 12.03
C ILE A 57 1.12 -5.40 13.55
N GLN A 58 -0.10 -5.20 14.07
CA GLN A 58 -0.34 -5.25 15.51
C GLN A 58 0.04 -6.61 16.13
N SER A 59 -0.28 -7.74 15.48
CA SER A 59 0.10 -9.05 16.02
C SER A 59 1.63 -9.23 16.09
N ALA A 60 2.38 -8.68 15.13
CA ALA A 60 3.84 -8.70 15.20
C ALA A 60 4.39 -7.78 16.31
N LEU A 61 3.76 -6.62 16.51
CA LEU A 61 4.09 -5.69 17.60
C LEU A 61 3.84 -6.30 18.99
N ASP A 62 2.77 -7.08 19.13
CA ASP A 62 2.44 -7.82 20.35
C ASP A 62 3.38 -9.00 20.62
N ALA A 63 3.94 -9.59 19.54
CA ALA A 63 4.83 -10.74 19.61
C ALA A 63 6.30 -10.40 19.89
N VAL A 64 6.66 -9.12 20.02
CA VAL A 64 7.99 -8.71 20.47
C VAL A 64 8.23 -9.29 21.88
N PRO A 65 9.31 -10.07 22.10
CA PRO A 65 9.40 -10.94 23.28
C PRO A 65 9.87 -10.25 24.57
N ASP A 66 10.61 -9.15 24.46
CA ASP A 66 11.24 -8.48 25.61
C ASP A 66 11.54 -7.00 25.33
N ASP A 67 11.99 -6.28 26.37
CA ASP A 67 12.35 -4.86 26.35
C ASP A 67 13.86 -4.60 26.18
N GLN A 68 14.63 -5.63 25.82
CA GLN A 68 16.09 -5.52 25.66
C GLN A 68 16.49 -4.97 24.27
N GLY A 69 15.52 -4.69 23.40
CA GLY A 69 15.71 -3.95 22.16
C GLY A 69 16.40 -4.73 21.02
N GLY A 70 16.51 -4.13 19.84
CA GLY A 70 17.14 -4.76 18.67
C GLY A 70 16.25 -5.75 17.91
N HIS A 71 14.95 -5.78 18.22
CA HIS A 71 13.96 -6.58 17.49
C HIS A 71 13.63 -5.93 16.15
N CYS A 72 13.27 -6.73 15.15
CA CYS A 72 12.93 -6.25 13.82
C CYS A 72 11.61 -6.83 13.36
N ILE A 73 10.71 -5.98 12.86
CA ILE A 73 9.47 -6.36 12.19
C ILE A 73 9.60 -5.95 10.72
N ILE A 74 9.44 -6.91 9.82
CA ILE A 74 9.54 -6.70 8.37
C ILE A 74 8.17 -6.89 7.75
N VAL A 75 7.67 -5.87 7.07
CA VAL A 75 6.33 -5.79 6.49
C VAL A 75 6.42 -5.94 4.98
N ARG A 76 5.76 -6.97 4.44
CA ARG A 76 5.62 -7.17 3.00
C ARG A 76 4.78 -6.04 2.37
N PRO A 77 5.11 -5.56 1.16
CA PRO A 77 4.24 -4.65 0.41
C PRO A 77 2.82 -5.19 0.23
N ASP A 78 1.85 -4.46 0.76
CA ASP A 78 0.38 -4.66 0.68
C ASP A 78 -0.27 -3.42 1.36
N VAL A 79 -1.60 -3.39 1.42
CA VAL A 79 -2.38 -2.40 2.18
C VAL A 79 -2.94 -3.01 3.46
N TYR A 80 -2.42 -2.61 4.62
CA TYR A 80 -2.85 -3.04 5.93
C TYR A 80 -3.84 -2.02 6.50
N MET A 81 -5.11 -2.43 6.61
CA MET A 81 -6.18 -1.60 7.19
C MET A 81 -6.10 -1.67 8.72
N GLU A 82 -5.18 -0.91 9.31
CA GLU A 82 -4.86 -0.93 10.75
C GLU A 82 -4.73 0.49 11.32
N ALA A 83 -5.13 0.64 12.58
CA ALA A 83 -5.05 1.88 13.35
C ALA A 83 -4.72 1.54 14.81
N MET A 84 -4.33 2.55 15.58
CA MET A 84 -4.02 2.43 17.01
C MET A 84 -2.92 1.42 17.31
N LEU A 85 -1.86 1.41 16.50
CA LEU A 85 -0.74 0.52 16.69
C LEU A 85 0.01 0.86 17.97
N SER A 86 0.38 -0.19 18.71
CA SER A 86 1.17 -0.11 19.93
C SER A 86 2.10 -1.30 20.08
N PRO A 87 3.42 -1.12 20.26
CA PRO A 87 4.32 -2.22 20.59
C PRO A 87 4.11 -2.74 22.00
N ALA A 88 4.34 -4.04 22.21
CA ALA A 88 4.41 -4.62 23.56
C ALA A 88 5.57 -4.03 24.38
N PHE A 89 6.69 -3.72 23.72
CA PHE A 89 7.91 -3.22 24.36
C PHE A 89 8.58 -2.09 23.58
N ARG A 90 9.15 -1.14 24.34
CA ARG A 90 10.08 -0.14 23.83
C ARG A 90 11.43 -0.77 23.41
N GLY A 91 12.23 -0.04 22.64
CA GLY A 91 13.62 -0.41 22.40
C GLY A 91 14.53 -0.11 23.60
N ALA A 92 15.80 -0.50 23.49
CA ALA A 92 16.82 -0.25 24.49
C ALA A 92 17.92 0.67 23.95
N LYS A 93 18.65 1.34 24.85
CA LYS A 93 19.78 2.19 24.47
C LYS A 93 20.82 1.36 23.71
N GLY A 94 21.23 1.82 22.53
CA GLY A 94 22.13 1.08 21.63
C GLY A 94 21.49 -0.08 20.87
N ALA A 95 20.25 -0.48 21.18
CA ALA A 95 19.54 -1.58 20.54
C ALA A 95 18.10 -1.17 20.23
N TYR A 96 17.91 -0.39 19.16
CA TYR A 96 16.60 0.12 18.79
C TYR A 96 15.77 -0.99 18.11
N ASN A 97 14.47 -1.01 18.39
CA ASN A 97 13.55 -1.87 17.65
C ASN A 97 13.27 -1.26 16.27
N GLN A 98 12.91 -2.10 15.28
CA GLN A 98 12.72 -1.66 13.91
C GLN A 98 11.37 -2.15 13.34
N LEU A 99 10.69 -1.28 12.59
CA LEU A 99 9.53 -1.63 11.75
C LEU A 99 9.82 -1.17 10.32
N ILE A 100 9.95 -2.11 9.39
CA ILE A 100 10.53 -1.88 8.06
C ILE A 100 9.59 -2.41 6.98
N GLY A 101 9.25 -1.58 5.99
CA GLY A 101 8.63 -2.03 4.74
C GLY A 101 9.65 -2.62 3.76
N ASP A 102 9.41 -3.85 3.29
CA ASP A 102 10.23 -4.54 2.27
C ASP A 102 9.86 -4.09 0.84
N VAL A 103 9.99 -2.79 0.56
CA VAL A 103 9.42 -2.12 -0.63
C VAL A 103 9.95 -2.62 -1.98
N ASP A 104 11.13 -3.24 -2.01
CA ASP A 104 11.76 -3.80 -3.21
C ASP A 104 11.88 -5.34 -3.18
N GLY A 105 11.38 -5.98 -2.12
CA GLY A 105 11.44 -7.43 -1.93
C GLY A 105 12.82 -7.96 -1.51
N SER A 106 13.81 -7.08 -1.29
CA SER A 106 15.19 -7.47 -0.96
C SER A 106 15.33 -8.13 0.41
N LEU A 107 14.35 -7.95 1.31
CA LEU A 107 14.26 -8.61 2.62
C LEU A 107 13.52 -9.96 2.53
N GLY A 108 13.25 -10.44 1.31
CA GLY A 108 12.78 -11.79 1.03
C GLY A 108 11.27 -11.95 0.91
N SER A 109 10.48 -10.85 0.97
CA SER A 109 9.01 -10.95 0.83
C SER A 109 8.58 -11.35 -0.57
N GLY A 110 9.46 -11.20 -1.56
CA GLY A 110 9.21 -11.45 -2.98
C GLY A 110 8.32 -10.40 -3.66
N GLY A 111 7.62 -9.56 -2.91
CA GLY A 111 6.79 -8.47 -3.44
C GLY A 111 7.59 -7.17 -3.59
N SER A 112 7.16 -6.30 -4.50
CA SER A 112 7.68 -4.93 -4.63
C SER A 112 6.51 -3.96 -4.66
N GLY A 113 6.64 -2.80 -4.00
CA GLY A 113 5.55 -1.82 -3.88
C GLY A 113 5.65 -1.05 -2.57
N GLN A 114 4.52 -0.57 -2.07
CA GLN A 114 4.44 0.12 -0.79
C GLN A 114 3.93 -0.81 0.31
N ALA A 115 4.50 -0.70 1.51
CA ALA A 115 3.87 -1.21 2.73
C ALA A 115 2.95 -0.11 3.29
N VAL A 116 1.67 -0.15 2.91
CA VAL A 116 0.69 0.88 3.25
C VAL A 116 0.00 0.53 4.57
N ILE A 117 0.03 1.45 5.53
CA ILE A 117 -0.77 1.41 6.76
C ILE A 117 -1.88 2.44 6.58
N ASP A 118 -3.09 1.94 6.32
CA ASP A 118 -4.27 2.78 6.13
C ASP A 118 -5.17 2.67 7.37
N SER A 119 -5.21 3.75 8.14
CA SER A 119 -6.05 3.87 9.32
C SER A 119 -7.48 4.32 9.00
N GLY A 120 -7.91 4.29 7.75
CA GLY A 120 -9.30 4.56 7.37
C GLY A 120 -10.29 3.52 7.90
N ASP A 121 -11.57 3.85 7.79
CA ASP A 121 -12.62 2.85 7.86
C ASP A 121 -12.59 2.01 6.57
N PRO A 122 -12.51 0.67 6.63
CA PRO A 122 -12.35 -0.16 5.45
C PRO A 122 -13.55 -0.14 4.49
N VAL A 123 -14.71 0.33 4.96
CA VAL A 123 -15.94 0.44 4.15
C VAL A 123 -16.23 1.90 3.80
N ARG A 124 -16.05 2.81 4.76
CA ARG A 124 -16.46 4.23 4.64
C ARG A 124 -15.33 5.17 4.21
N GLY A 125 -14.09 4.70 4.20
CA GLY A 125 -12.92 5.48 3.81
C GLY A 125 -12.35 6.33 4.94
N PHE A 126 -11.82 7.50 4.58
CA PHE A 126 -11.03 8.37 5.46
C PHE A 126 -11.71 8.63 6.83
N LYS A 127 -11.04 8.22 7.92
CA LYS A 127 -11.59 8.29 9.28
C LYS A 127 -10.80 9.30 10.12
N SER A 128 -11.24 10.55 10.07
CA SER A 128 -10.50 11.69 10.59
C SER A 128 -11.07 12.22 11.91
N TYR A 129 -10.91 11.45 12.98
CA TYR A 129 -11.28 11.85 14.34
C TYR A 129 -10.01 12.08 15.16
N ASP A 130 -9.92 13.16 15.94
CA ASP A 130 -8.70 13.60 16.67
C ASP A 130 -7.90 12.49 17.40
N TRP A 131 -8.58 11.44 17.88
CA TRP A 131 -7.98 10.33 18.62
C TRP A 131 -7.62 9.13 17.75
N TRP A 132 -8.01 9.11 16.48
CA TRP A 132 -7.92 7.98 15.56
C TRP A 132 -6.84 8.13 14.52
N GLY A 133 -5.77 7.33 14.64
CA GLY A 133 -4.70 7.30 13.66
C GLY A 133 -3.83 6.04 13.77
N PRO A 134 -2.70 6.01 13.05
CA PRO A 134 -1.78 4.88 13.01
C PRO A 134 -1.17 4.55 14.37
N ILE A 135 -0.80 5.59 15.14
CA ILE A 135 -0.15 5.43 16.44
C ILE A 135 -1.19 5.64 17.55
N ARG A 136 -1.29 4.67 18.46
CA ARG A 136 -2.22 4.78 19.60
C ARG A 136 -1.78 5.86 20.57
N ALA A 137 -2.65 6.84 20.80
CA ALA A 137 -2.59 7.77 21.91
C ALA A 137 -4.01 8.12 22.33
N THR A 138 -4.30 8.11 23.63
CA THR A 138 -5.65 8.38 24.13
C THR A 138 -5.55 9.10 25.46
N GLN A 139 -6.34 10.15 25.66
CA GLN A 139 -6.43 10.84 26.94
C GLN A 139 -7.82 10.60 27.54
N GLN A 140 -7.85 9.99 28.72
CA GLN A 140 -9.10 9.77 29.45
C GLN A 140 -9.77 11.09 29.79
N GLY A 141 -11.09 11.16 29.58
CA GLY A 141 -11.91 12.32 29.94
C GLY A 141 -11.76 13.53 29.02
N TRP A 142 -11.08 13.39 27.87
CA TRP A 142 -11.00 14.44 26.84
C TRP A 142 -12.39 14.80 26.26
N SER A 143 -13.26 13.80 26.07
CA SER A 143 -14.68 13.99 25.75
C SER A 143 -15.54 12.96 26.49
N ALA A 144 -16.87 13.07 26.37
CA ALA A 144 -17.82 12.13 27.00
C ALA A 144 -17.61 10.68 26.52
N GLU A 145 -17.10 10.48 25.30
CA GLU A 145 -16.85 9.18 24.69
C GLU A 145 -15.48 8.57 25.09
N HIS A 146 -14.55 9.38 25.63
CA HIS A 146 -13.19 8.94 25.98
C HIS A 146 -13.10 8.45 27.42
N THR A 147 -13.77 7.33 27.70
CA THR A 147 -13.80 6.72 29.03
C THR A 147 -12.61 5.81 29.30
N ASP A 148 -11.94 5.33 28.26
CA ASP A 148 -10.77 4.46 28.36
C ASP A 148 -9.62 5.12 29.11
N PRO A 149 -8.80 4.35 29.87
CA PRO A 149 -7.62 4.87 30.53
C PRO A 149 -6.67 5.55 29.55
N THR A 150 -6.01 6.62 30.02
CA THR A 150 -5.01 7.34 29.24
C THR A 150 -3.92 6.37 28.75
N PHE A 151 -3.66 6.40 27.45
CA PHE A 151 -2.62 5.65 26.77
C PHE A 151 -1.61 6.62 26.17
N SER A 152 -0.33 6.36 26.39
CA SER A 152 0.76 7.22 25.93
C SER A 152 1.57 6.51 24.86
N ALA A 153 1.88 7.23 23.77
CA ALA A 153 2.75 6.72 22.71
C ALA A 153 4.22 6.56 23.14
N ILE A 154 4.56 6.87 24.41
CA ILE A 154 5.91 6.72 24.99
C ILE A 154 6.48 5.29 24.85
N ILE A 155 5.63 4.28 24.71
CA ILE A 155 6.06 2.88 24.48
C ILE A 155 6.81 2.68 23.16
N TRP A 156 6.69 3.61 22.21
CA TRP A 156 7.47 3.63 20.97
C TRP A 156 8.90 4.16 21.16
N ASP A 157 9.32 4.43 22.40
CA ASP A 157 10.66 4.92 22.68
C ASP A 157 11.73 3.96 22.10
N ARG A 158 12.72 4.54 21.41
CA ARG A 158 13.80 3.83 20.72
C ARG A 158 13.33 2.83 19.67
N TRP A 159 12.36 3.25 18.85
CA TRP A 159 12.00 2.58 17.61
C TRP A 159 12.60 3.31 16.39
N ILE A 160 12.79 2.55 15.31
CA ILE A 160 13.12 3.04 13.98
C ILE A 160 12.04 2.55 13.01
N LEU A 161 11.38 3.46 12.31
CA LEU A 161 10.39 3.14 11.28
C LEU A 161 10.96 3.49 9.91
N ARG A 162 10.88 2.55 8.95
CA ARG A 162 11.45 2.72 7.61
C ARG A 162 10.54 2.26 6.49
N ASN A 163 10.56 2.98 5.37
CA ASN A 163 9.91 2.57 4.11
C ASN A 163 8.40 2.28 4.26
N LEU A 164 7.71 3.06 5.10
CA LEU A 164 6.27 2.91 5.33
C LEU A 164 5.49 4.00 4.59
N TYR A 165 4.31 3.65 4.11
CA TYR A 165 3.32 4.62 3.61
C TYR A 165 2.14 4.65 4.57
N VAL A 166 1.93 5.77 5.27
CA VAL A 166 0.98 5.84 6.38
C VAL A 166 -0.09 6.88 6.07
N THR A 167 -1.38 6.52 6.20
CA THR A 167 -2.50 7.35 5.77
C THR A 167 -3.83 6.98 6.46
N GLY A 168 -4.93 7.61 6.05
CA GLY A 168 -6.30 7.16 6.33
C GLY A 168 -6.93 7.69 7.61
N GLY A 169 -6.11 8.24 8.52
CA GLY A 169 -6.52 8.70 9.85
C GLY A 169 -6.27 10.18 10.12
N ASP A 170 -6.41 10.52 11.39
CA ASP A 170 -6.23 11.88 11.92
C ASP A 170 -4.77 12.35 11.91
N GLY A 171 -3.89 11.55 12.52
CA GLY A 171 -2.45 11.71 12.39
C GLY A 171 -1.89 10.76 11.34
N GLY A 172 -0.72 11.10 10.79
CA GLY A 172 0.21 10.13 10.20
C GLY A 172 1.09 9.50 11.29
N LEU A 173 2.39 9.42 11.04
CA LEU A 173 3.46 9.06 11.98
C LEU A 173 3.70 10.18 12.99
N PHE A 174 2.77 10.27 13.96
CA PHE A 174 2.77 11.25 15.03
C PHE A 174 2.66 10.55 16.39
N TRP A 175 3.53 10.93 17.34
CA TRP A 175 3.56 10.33 18.68
C TRP A 175 3.18 11.36 19.73
N ASP A 176 1.95 11.25 20.27
CA ASP A 176 1.55 11.99 21.47
C ASP A 176 1.83 11.15 22.73
N CYS A 177 2.79 11.59 23.53
CA CYS A 177 3.11 10.96 24.81
C CYS A 177 2.11 11.33 25.93
N THR A 178 1.04 12.07 25.60
CA THR A 178 -0.09 12.43 26.46
C THR A 178 0.34 13.00 27.83
N ASN A 179 0.20 12.22 28.90
CA ASN A 179 0.55 12.63 30.26
C ASN A 179 1.95 12.18 30.71
N ARG A 180 2.73 11.53 29.84
CA ARG A 180 4.07 10.99 30.14
C ARG A 180 5.15 11.90 29.56
N ILE A 181 5.42 13.00 30.26
CA ILE A 181 6.49 13.95 29.91
C ILE A 181 7.84 13.35 30.34
N GLU A 182 8.36 12.45 29.50
CA GLU A 182 9.57 11.68 29.74
C GLU A 182 10.52 11.80 28.54
N PRO A 183 11.83 11.50 28.71
CA PRO A 183 12.75 11.41 27.59
C PRO A 183 12.28 10.40 26.55
N PHE A 184 12.17 10.81 25.30
CA PHE A 184 11.65 10.02 24.19
C PHE A 184 12.53 10.16 22.94
N THR A 185 12.66 9.07 22.20
CA THR A 185 13.37 9.03 20.93
C THR A 185 12.61 8.17 19.93
N ILE A 186 12.43 8.68 18.71
CA ILE A 186 11.93 7.95 17.56
C ILE A 186 12.76 8.35 16.34
N ILE A 187 13.06 7.40 15.47
CA ILE A 187 13.71 7.65 14.18
C ILE A 187 12.75 7.20 13.08
N VAL A 188 12.48 8.08 12.12
CA VAL A 188 11.62 7.79 10.97
C VAL A 188 12.40 8.08 9.71
N GLU A 189 12.52 7.10 8.83
CA GLU A 189 13.31 7.23 7.59
C GLU A 189 12.51 6.75 6.38
N ASP A 190 12.61 7.46 5.26
CA ASP A 190 12.07 7.00 3.96
C ASP A 190 10.55 6.72 3.99
N CYS A 191 9.83 7.43 4.86
CA CYS A 191 8.39 7.23 5.04
C CYS A 191 7.57 8.31 4.32
N THR A 192 6.46 7.89 3.74
CA THR A 192 5.35 8.79 3.39
C THR A 192 4.33 8.75 4.51
N SER A 193 3.90 9.91 4.99
CA SER A 193 3.06 10.00 6.17
C SER A 193 2.05 11.13 6.01
N ILE A 194 0.78 10.75 5.98
CA ILE A 194 -0.35 11.62 5.65
C ILE A 194 -1.38 11.50 6.78
N GLY A 195 -1.73 12.62 7.39
CA GLY A 195 -2.82 12.71 8.36
C GLY A 195 -3.77 13.84 8.01
N ARG A 196 -4.99 13.82 8.56
CA ARG A 196 -5.85 15.01 8.58
C ARG A 196 -5.11 16.17 9.29
N ALA A 197 -4.81 15.99 10.57
CA ALA A 197 -4.21 16.99 11.44
C ALA A 197 -2.69 17.08 11.23
N PHE A 198 -1.97 15.95 11.34
CA PHE A 198 -0.51 15.98 11.38
C PHE A 198 0.09 15.01 10.39
N GLY A 199 0.98 15.50 9.53
CA GLY A 199 1.77 14.61 8.66
C GLY A 199 2.78 13.80 9.44
N GLY A 200 3.37 14.36 10.49
CA GLY A 200 4.17 13.61 11.46
C GLY A 200 4.74 14.49 12.56
N GLY A 201 5.43 13.87 13.50
CA GLY A 201 6.11 14.57 14.59
C GLY A 201 5.82 14.01 15.97
N VAL A 202 5.97 14.84 17.01
CA VAL A 202 5.91 14.41 18.41
C VAL A 202 5.27 15.46 19.31
N ALA A 203 4.64 14.99 20.39
CA ALA A 203 4.11 15.85 21.44
C ALA A 203 4.25 15.23 22.84
N SER A 204 4.20 16.10 23.86
CA SER A 204 4.16 15.73 25.27
C SER A 204 5.38 14.99 25.80
N CYS A 205 6.57 15.25 25.25
CA CYS A 205 7.79 14.54 25.61
C CYS A 205 8.98 15.47 25.87
N LEU A 206 10.09 14.89 26.32
CA LEU A 206 11.40 15.52 26.41
C LEU A 206 12.35 14.88 25.39
N SER A 207 13.25 15.67 24.81
CA SER A 207 14.28 15.17 23.90
C SER A 207 15.52 14.66 24.67
N ARG A 208 16.26 13.71 24.10
CA ARG A 208 17.57 13.27 24.61
C ARG A 208 18.71 13.95 23.86
N THR A 209 19.81 14.20 24.56
CA THR A 209 21.01 14.82 23.98
C THR A 209 21.72 13.91 22.98
N ASP A 210 21.89 12.64 23.33
CA ASP A 210 22.64 11.63 22.58
C ASP A 210 21.75 10.76 21.68
N GLU A 211 20.44 10.82 21.88
CA GLU A 211 19.43 10.05 21.17
C GLU A 211 18.30 11.00 20.69
N PRO A 212 18.57 12.01 19.84
CA PRO A 212 17.56 12.98 19.44
C PRO A 212 16.47 12.34 18.57
N ILE A 213 15.35 13.04 18.43
CA ILE A 213 14.23 12.63 17.57
C ILE A 213 14.58 13.01 16.13
N VAL A 214 14.43 12.07 15.19
CA VAL A 214 14.88 12.25 13.80
C VAL A 214 13.82 11.82 12.80
N PHE A 215 13.57 12.67 11.81
CA PHE A 215 12.82 12.38 10.59
C PHE A 215 13.75 12.59 9.40
N ARG A 216 13.87 11.62 8.51
CA ARG A 216 14.83 11.64 7.41
C ARG A 216 14.23 11.15 6.11
N ARG A 217 14.33 11.92 5.03
CA ARG A 217 13.78 11.57 3.70
C ARG A 217 12.27 11.24 3.77
N CYS A 218 11.53 11.97 4.60
CA CYS A 218 10.09 11.75 4.79
C CYS A 218 9.25 12.76 4.01
N ALA A 219 8.12 12.31 3.48
CA ALA A 219 7.04 13.16 2.99
C ALA A 219 5.95 13.25 4.06
N LEU A 220 5.77 14.42 4.68
CA LEU A 220 4.86 14.65 5.81
C LEU A 220 3.73 15.60 5.39
N TRP A 221 2.51 15.09 5.36
CA TRP A 221 1.34 15.80 4.85
C TRP A 221 0.24 15.95 5.89
N ALA A 222 -0.20 17.19 6.10
CA ALA A 222 -1.48 17.46 6.73
C ALA A 222 -2.50 17.88 5.67
N LEU A 223 -3.70 17.31 5.75
CA LEU A 223 -4.77 17.56 4.77
C LEU A 223 -5.73 18.68 5.19
N ASP A 224 -5.65 19.14 6.44
CA ASP A 224 -6.63 20.04 7.04
C ASP A 224 -6.06 21.45 7.27
N TRP A 225 -6.99 22.40 7.46
CA TRP A 225 -6.75 23.79 7.81
C TRP A 225 -7.16 24.15 9.25
N TRP A 226 -7.85 23.24 9.94
CA TRP A 226 -8.48 23.49 11.23
C TRP A 226 -7.55 23.20 12.41
N GLY A 227 -7.70 23.98 13.48
CA GLY A 227 -7.01 23.78 14.75
C GLY A 227 -5.48 23.90 14.64
N ASP A 228 -4.79 22.93 15.23
CA ASP A 228 -3.35 22.88 15.32
C ASP A 228 -2.68 22.04 14.21
N THR A 229 -3.40 21.71 13.14
CA THR A 229 -2.89 20.96 11.98
C THR A 229 -1.58 21.49 11.36
N ALA A 230 -0.66 20.60 10.95
CA ALA A 230 0.61 20.95 10.30
C ALA A 230 1.25 19.76 9.57
N GLY A 231 2.04 20.04 8.53
CA GLY A 231 2.84 19.00 7.85
C GLY A 231 3.74 18.26 8.85
N ALA A 232 4.49 19.01 9.66
CA ALA A 232 5.20 18.51 10.84
C ALA A 232 4.79 19.28 12.10
N TYR A 233 4.56 18.56 13.20
CA TYR A 233 4.19 19.12 14.49
C TYR A 233 5.20 18.73 15.58
N VAL A 234 5.67 19.70 16.35
CA VAL A 234 6.61 19.48 17.44
C VAL A 234 6.13 20.19 18.71
N ARG A 235 5.92 19.43 19.79
CA ARG A 235 5.73 19.97 21.14
C ARG A 235 6.65 19.25 22.12
N ILE A 236 7.73 19.92 22.50
CA ILE A 236 8.67 19.46 23.52
C ILE A 236 8.48 20.31 24.78
N GLU A 237 8.45 19.67 25.93
CA GLU A 237 8.09 20.31 27.20
C GLU A 237 9.30 20.91 27.92
N ASN A 238 10.27 21.49 27.21
CA ASN A 238 11.44 22.08 27.86
C ASN A 238 11.05 23.33 28.67
N PRO A 239 11.61 23.51 29.88
CA PRO A 239 11.33 24.68 30.73
C PRO A 239 12.02 25.97 30.24
N ALA A 240 13.04 25.85 29.38
CA ALA A 240 13.80 26.94 28.79
C ALA A 240 14.30 26.55 27.40
N MET A 241 14.66 27.53 26.56
CA MET A 241 15.17 27.29 25.22
C MET A 241 16.43 26.40 25.27
N PRO A 242 16.42 25.21 24.64
CA PRO A 242 17.56 24.32 24.69
C PRO A 242 18.74 24.87 23.87
N ASP A 243 19.94 24.52 24.31
CA ASP A 243 21.22 24.89 23.67
C ASP A 243 21.53 24.06 22.40
N ARG A 244 20.68 23.09 22.09
CA ARG A 244 20.75 22.17 20.95
C ARG A 244 19.35 21.89 20.38
N PRO A 245 19.23 21.40 19.14
CA PRO A 245 17.95 20.95 18.60
C PRO A 245 17.39 19.74 19.35
N ASP A 246 16.08 19.74 19.59
CA ASP A 246 15.30 18.63 20.12
C ASP A 246 14.96 17.61 19.02
N VAL A 247 14.61 18.13 17.84
CA VAL A 247 14.11 17.36 16.69
C VAL A 247 14.86 17.77 15.43
N PHE A 248 15.27 16.76 14.66
CA PHE A 248 15.95 16.92 13.38
C PHE A 248 15.04 16.44 12.25
N PHE A 249 14.91 17.27 11.22
CA PHE A 249 14.36 16.87 9.93
C PHE A 249 15.45 17.00 8.87
N GLU A 250 15.71 15.92 8.14
CA GLU A 250 16.75 15.85 7.11
C GLU A 250 16.13 15.40 5.79
N ASP A 251 16.27 16.20 4.73
CA ASP A 251 15.72 15.89 3.41
C ASP A 251 14.20 15.62 3.40
N CYS A 252 13.45 16.22 4.32
CA CYS A 252 12.00 16.06 4.42
C CYS A 252 11.24 17.05 3.50
N THR A 253 10.08 16.62 3.01
CA THR A 253 9.07 17.49 2.41
C THR A 253 7.88 17.58 3.36
N MET A 254 7.55 18.79 3.83
CA MET A 254 6.46 19.05 4.77
C MET A 254 5.39 19.89 4.07
N VAL A 255 4.16 19.37 4.01
CA VAL A 255 3.08 19.94 3.21
C VAL A 255 1.83 20.10 4.06
N SER A 256 1.19 21.27 3.96
CA SER A 256 -0.11 21.52 4.59
C SER A 256 -0.81 22.69 3.92
N PRO A 257 -2.15 22.74 3.87
CA PRO A 257 -2.84 23.98 3.54
C PRO A 257 -2.71 25.05 4.64
N GLN A 258 -2.29 24.71 5.86
CA GLN A 258 -2.20 25.62 7.00
C GLN A 258 -0.77 26.10 7.29
N CYS A 259 0.13 25.19 7.68
CA CYS A 259 1.55 25.49 7.86
C CYS A 259 2.38 24.21 7.71
N ALA A 260 3.60 24.36 7.19
CA ALA A 260 4.48 23.21 6.97
C ALA A 260 5.06 22.69 8.29
N LEU A 261 5.42 23.60 9.21
CA LEU A 261 5.99 23.25 10.53
C LEU A 261 5.31 24.04 11.64
N LYS A 262 4.93 23.33 12.70
CA LYS A 262 4.33 23.93 13.91
C LYS A 262 5.08 23.56 15.17
N GLY A 263 5.29 24.56 16.04
CA GLY A 263 5.85 24.42 17.37
C GLY A 263 4.85 24.76 18.47
N GLY A 264 4.70 23.87 19.44
CA GLY A 264 3.91 24.06 20.65
C GLY A 264 2.40 23.83 20.46
N ASN A 265 1.61 24.21 21.47
CA ASN A 265 0.15 24.11 21.42
C ASN A 265 -0.52 25.25 22.23
N TYR A 266 -1.83 25.40 22.08
CA TYR A 266 -2.63 26.40 22.79
C TYR A 266 -2.52 26.23 24.31
N GLY A 267 -2.12 27.30 25.02
CA GLY A 267 -1.97 27.31 26.47
C GLY A 267 -0.65 26.73 26.98
N PHE A 268 0.24 26.24 26.10
CA PHE A 268 1.54 25.70 26.49
C PHE A 268 2.62 26.78 26.42
N HIS A 269 3.47 26.80 27.44
CA HIS A 269 4.51 27.81 27.65
C HIS A 269 5.90 27.17 27.71
N THR A 270 6.15 26.20 26.84
CA THR A 270 7.36 25.39 26.80
C THR A 270 8.19 25.69 25.55
N TYR A 271 9.47 25.39 25.61
CA TYR A 271 10.44 25.80 24.59
C TYR A 271 10.88 24.62 23.74
N MET A 272 11.10 24.87 22.45
CA MET A 272 11.59 23.85 21.53
C MET A 272 12.53 24.45 20.49
N ARG A 273 13.56 23.67 20.13
CA ARG A 273 14.49 23.99 19.06
C ARG A 273 14.47 22.90 18.01
N ILE A 274 14.27 23.27 16.76
CA ILE A 274 14.12 22.34 15.64
C ILE A 274 15.22 22.62 14.62
N GLN A 275 15.82 21.58 14.06
CA GLN A 275 16.76 21.71 12.95
C GLN A 275 16.18 21.13 11.67
N LEU A 276 16.31 21.90 10.59
CA LEU A 276 15.87 21.55 9.25
C LEU A 276 17.10 21.54 8.34
N ASP A 277 17.43 20.38 7.77
CA ASP A 277 18.53 20.21 6.84
C ASP A 277 18.02 19.73 5.49
N ARG A 278 18.27 20.49 4.43
CA ARG A 278 17.77 20.22 3.06
C ARG A 278 16.26 19.97 2.97
N CYS A 279 15.46 20.66 3.79
CA CYS A 279 14.01 20.44 3.84
C CYS A 279 13.24 21.33 2.85
N ARG A 280 12.09 20.83 2.39
CA ARG A 280 11.09 21.56 1.60
C ARG A 280 9.85 21.79 2.44
N LEU A 281 9.52 23.04 2.71
CA LEU A 281 8.39 23.41 3.57
C LEU A 281 7.34 24.14 2.72
N ILE A 282 6.18 23.53 2.53
CA ILE A 282 5.16 23.96 1.57
C ILE A 282 3.83 24.19 2.29
N ALA A 283 3.48 25.46 2.50
CA ALA A 283 2.14 25.87 2.91
C ALA A 283 1.30 26.22 1.66
N LEU A 284 0.32 25.38 1.31
CA LEU A 284 -0.41 25.47 0.05
C LEU A 284 -1.35 26.68 -0.04
N ASN A 285 -1.74 27.27 1.09
CA ASN A 285 -2.58 28.47 1.10
C ASN A 285 -1.72 29.75 0.97
N PHE A 286 -1.68 30.27 -0.25
CA PHE A 286 -1.00 31.52 -0.63
C PHE A 286 -1.86 32.78 -0.49
N SER A 287 -3.07 32.68 0.10
CA SER A 287 -4.18 33.65 0.10
C SER A 287 -3.89 35.08 -0.37
N GLN A 288 -4.80 35.69 -1.12
CA GLN A 288 -4.70 37.14 -1.36
C GLN A 288 -4.65 37.91 -0.03
N PRO A 289 -4.00 39.08 0.04
CA PRO A 289 -3.78 39.78 1.33
C PRO A 289 -5.05 40.08 2.15
N GLN A 290 -6.21 40.17 1.50
CA GLN A 290 -7.51 40.44 2.13
C GLN A 290 -8.35 39.16 2.38
N GLY A 291 -7.82 37.98 2.04
CA GLY A 291 -8.49 36.70 2.21
C GLY A 291 -8.28 36.10 3.60
N THR A 292 -8.00 34.81 3.64
CA THR A 292 -7.69 34.02 4.83
C THR A 292 -6.23 33.55 4.77
N PRO A 293 -5.25 34.45 4.92
CA PRO A 293 -3.84 34.09 4.86
C PRO A 293 -3.46 33.10 5.96
N THR A 294 -2.48 32.25 5.67
CA THR A 294 -1.86 31.44 6.73
C THR A 294 -1.06 32.33 7.66
N ASP A 295 -0.99 31.93 8.93
CA ASP A 295 -0.21 32.66 9.92
C ASP A 295 1.29 32.54 9.66
N GLY A 296 1.75 31.52 8.94
CA GLY A 296 3.13 31.36 8.52
C GLY A 296 3.40 29.96 7.99
N ILE A 297 4.43 29.80 7.17
CA ILE A 297 4.95 28.49 6.76
C ILE A 297 5.50 27.74 7.98
N VAL A 298 6.17 28.47 8.87
CA VAL A 298 6.64 28.03 10.18
C VAL A 298 5.92 28.81 11.26
N GLN A 299 5.33 28.11 12.22
CA GLN A 299 4.41 28.72 13.18
C GLN A 299 4.69 28.29 14.62
N SER A 300 4.76 29.25 15.54
CA SER A 300 4.61 28.98 16.98
C SER A 300 3.14 29.13 17.37
N VAL A 301 2.61 28.25 18.24
CA VAL A 301 1.19 28.35 18.61
C VAL A 301 0.95 29.48 19.62
N GLN A 302 1.60 29.42 20.78
CA GLN A 302 1.31 30.35 21.89
C GLN A 302 2.02 31.71 21.72
N ASN A 303 3.36 31.70 21.60
CA ASN A 303 4.18 32.91 21.55
C ASN A 303 5.49 32.64 20.80
N GLY A 304 6.02 33.62 20.06
CA GLY A 304 7.21 33.44 19.24
C GLY A 304 8.46 33.01 20.01
N LYS A 305 8.65 33.50 21.24
CA LYS A 305 9.86 33.20 22.06
C LYS A 305 10.06 31.72 22.39
N TYR A 306 9.00 30.92 22.27
CA TYR A 306 9.00 29.49 22.57
C TYR A 306 9.59 28.62 21.47
N LEU A 307 9.74 29.16 20.25
CA LEU A 307 10.19 28.41 19.10
C LEU A 307 11.53 28.93 18.59
N ARG A 308 12.47 28.01 18.40
CA ARG A 308 13.68 28.24 17.61
C ARG A 308 13.78 27.25 16.45
N VAL A 309 14.14 27.73 15.26
CA VAL A 309 14.35 26.87 14.07
C VAL A 309 15.67 27.19 13.38
N ASP A 310 16.53 26.19 13.23
CA ASP A 310 17.79 26.31 12.49
C ASP A 310 17.62 25.74 11.07
N PHE A 311 17.80 26.58 10.04
CA PHE A 311 17.59 26.21 8.63
C PHE A 311 18.93 26.05 7.90
N ASN A 312 19.18 24.85 7.38
CA ASN A 312 20.32 24.52 6.53
C ASN A 312 19.80 24.10 5.15
N ASP A 313 20.23 24.78 4.09
CA ASP A 313 19.92 24.43 2.69
C ASP A 313 18.42 24.14 2.41
N SER A 314 17.53 24.86 3.06
CA SER A 314 16.09 24.58 3.06
C SER A 314 15.28 25.63 2.30
N THR A 315 14.23 25.18 1.60
CA THR A 315 13.36 26.04 0.79
C THR A 315 11.94 26.06 1.34
N LEU A 316 11.42 27.27 1.54
CA LEU A 316 10.09 27.53 2.09
C LEU A 316 9.18 28.12 1.01
N MET A 317 7.90 27.77 1.05
CA MET A 317 6.91 28.18 0.07
C MET A 317 5.54 28.41 0.73
N GLY A 318 4.92 29.58 0.56
CA GLY A 318 3.58 29.87 1.11
C GLY A 318 3.24 31.36 1.22
N TYR A 319 2.27 31.75 2.06
CA TYR A 319 1.89 33.16 2.21
C TYR A 319 3.03 34.01 2.80
N LYS A 320 3.53 33.69 4.00
CA LYS A 320 4.66 34.35 4.68
C LYS A 320 5.48 33.34 5.49
N VAL A 321 6.73 33.68 5.85
CA VAL A 321 7.64 32.73 6.50
C VAL A 321 7.23 32.37 7.93
N PHE A 322 7.10 33.36 8.82
CA PHE A 322 6.89 33.14 10.26
C PHE A 322 5.52 33.62 10.75
N GLY A 323 5.00 32.90 11.76
CA GLY A 323 3.68 33.13 12.34
C GLY A 323 3.52 32.77 13.80
N VAL A 324 2.60 33.44 14.48
CA VAL A 324 2.11 33.04 15.81
C VAL A 324 0.59 33.02 15.81
N LYS A 325 -0.03 31.99 16.40
CA LYS A 325 -1.51 31.86 16.43
C LYS A 325 -2.17 32.71 17.51
N VAL A 326 -1.66 32.65 18.74
CA VAL A 326 -2.28 33.32 19.90
C VAL A 326 -1.71 34.72 20.04
N ASP A 327 -0.44 34.86 20.43
CA ASP A 327 0.20 36.16 20.61
C ASP A 327 0.79 36.68 19.29
N GLN A 328 -0.04 37.05 18.32
CA GLN A 328 0.38 37.36 16.94
C GLN A 328 1.54 38.38 16.84
N ASP A 329 1.55 39.39 17.71
CA ASP A 329 2.60 40.43 17.77
C ASP A 329 3.99 39.91 18.18
N SER A 330 4.05 38.71 18.75
CA SER A 330 5.29 38.03 19.13
C SER A 330 5.94 37.25 17.98
N ALA A 331 5.41 37.29 16.76
CA ALA A 331 6.01 36.57 15.62
C ALA A 331 7.47 36.94 15.35
N LYS A 332 7.87 38.18 15.66
CA LYS A 332 9.26 38.66 15.61
C LYS A 332 10.19 38.02 16.65
N ASP A 333 9.63 37.39 17.68
CA ASP A 333 10.37 36.75 18.77
C ASP A 333 10.71 35.29 18.45
N ILE A 334 10.22 34.74 17.32
CA ILE A 334 10.65 33.44 16.80
C ILE A 334 12.15 33.52 16.49
N GLN A 335 12.92 32.65 17.14
CA GLN A 335 14.37 32.60 16.96
C GLN A 335 14.70 31.72 15.76
N TYR A 336 15.69 32.09 14.96
CA TYR A 336 16.13 31.24 13.86
C TYR A 336 17.58 31.48 13.46
N THR A 337 18.15 30.52 12.75
CA THR A 337 19.41 30.67 12.02
C THR A 337 19.23 30.21 10.58
N THR A 338 20.05 30.74 9.68
CA THR A 338 20.08 30.31 8.27
C THR A 338 21.53 30.00 7.89
N LYS A 339 21.73 28.89 7.17
CA LYS A 339 23.01 28.47 6.62
C LYS A 339 22.80 27.89 5.23
N GLY A 340 23.74 28.19 4.32
CA GLY A 340 23.67 27.70 2.94
C GLY A 340 22.48 28.28 2.17
N ALA A 341 21.84 27.45 1.35
CA ALA A 341 20.74 27.83 0.47
C ALA A 341 19.39 27.93 1.21
N ALA A 342 19.27 28.84 2.16
CA ALA A 342 17.99 29.16 2.81
C ALA A 342 17.15 30.06 1.89
N GLN A 343 16.02 29.55 1.39
CA GLN A 343 15.21 30.23 0.36
C GLN A 343 13.74 30.35 0.73
N ALA A 344 13.06 31.38 0.25
CA ALA A 344 11.63 31.59 0.47
C ALA A 344 10.91 32.11 -0.77
N TYR A 345 9.90 31.37 -1.24
CA TYR A 345 8.89 31.82 -2.19
C TYR A 345 7.62 32.21 -1.44
N VAL A 346 7.42 33.52 -1.23
CA VAL A 346 6.30 34.06 -0.46
C VAL A 346 5.41 34.97 -1.30
N GLN A 347 4.19 35.19 -0.83
CA GLN A 347 3.26 36.13 -1.44
C GLN A 347 3.94 37.51 -1.64
N PHE A 348 3.69 38.15 -2.79
CA PHE A 348 4.54 39.26 -3.27
C PHE A 348 4.58 40.51 -2.34
N THR A 349 3.57 40.73 -1.51
CA THR A 349 3.50 41.83 -0.53
C THR A 349 4.12 41.48 0.82
N GLN A 350 4.52 40.22 1.04
CA GLN A 350 5.16 39.80 2.27
C GLN A 350 6.67 40.02 2.21
N ASP A 351 7.24 40.36 3.36
CA ASP A 351 8.68 40.46 3.56
C ASP A 351 9.30 39.07 3.72
N VAL A 352 10.59 38.97 3.37
CA VAL A 352 11.40 37.79 3.58
C VAL A 352 12.36 38.06 4.75
N PRO A 353 12.37 37.23 5.82
CA PRO A 353 13.25 37.43 6.97
C PRO A 353 14.73 37.40 6.60
N ALA A 354 15.56 38.07 7.42
CA ALA A 354 17.00 38.18 7.19
C ALA A 354 17.67 36.80 7.03
N GLY A 355 18.59 36.67 6.07
CA GLY A 355 19.30 35.43 5.79
C GLY A 355 18.60 34.48 4.80
N PHE A 356 17.30 34.66 4.53
CA PHE A 356 16.62 33.95 3.44
C PHE A 356 16.77 34.69 2.10
N HIS A 357 17.00 33.94 1.04
CA HIS A 357 16.93 34.45 -0.33
C HIS A 357 15.49 34.39 -0.87
N ARG A 358 14.95 35.54 -1.32
CA ARG A 358 13.62 35.61 -1.94
C ARG A 358 13.64 34.99 -3.34
N LEU A 359 12.79 33.99 -3.57
CA LEU A 359 12.56 33.43 -4.90
C LEU A 359 11.57 34.30 -5.67
N GLY A 360 11.96 34.73 -6.87
CA GLY A 360 11.14 35.59 -7.75
C GLY A 360 10.29 34.84 -8.79
N HIS A 361 10.41 33.53 -8.87
CA HIS A 361 9.69 32.66 -9.81
C HIS A 361 9.10 31.47 -9.06
N TRP A 362 8.09 30.84 -9.67
CA TRP A 362 7.49 29.62 -9.13
C TRP A 362 8.54 28.49 -9.08
N PRO A 363 8.85 27.93 -7.89
CA PRO A 363 9.84 26.86 -7.74
C PRO A 363 9.24 25.51 -8.15
N SER A 364 9.24 25.24 -9.46
CA SER A 364 8.63 24.02 -10.03
C SER A 364 9.29 22.73 -9.55
N ASP A 365 10.59 22.78 -9.30
CA ASP A 365 11.39 21.69 -8.74
C ASP A 365 10.95 21.34 -7.32
N ILE A 366 10.67 22.34 -6.48
CA ILE A 366 10.14 22.15 -5.12
C ILE A 366 8.70 21.64 -5.18
N PHE A 367 7.85 22.21 -6.05
CA PHE A 367 6.47 21.76 -6.16
C PHE A 367 6.37 20.31 -6.68
N ALA A 368 7.33 19.86 -7.50
CA ALA A 368 7.39 18.47 -7.95
C ALA A 368 7.65 17.47 -6.79
N THR A 369 8.22 17.92 -5.66
CA THR A 369 8.43 17.05 -4.48
C THR A 369 7.16 16.80 -3.66
N LEU A 370 6.02 17.37 -4.06
CA LEU A 370 4.73 17.05 -3.46
C LEU A 370 4.38 15.56 -3.67
N LEU A 371 4.69 15.01 -4.84
CA LEU A 371 4.47 13.58 -5.06
C LEU A 371 5.48 12.79 -4.22
N PRO A 372 5.03 11.87 -3.36
CA PRO A 372 5.95 10.99 -2.65
C PRO A 372 6.74 10.16 -3.68
N PRO A 373 8.00 9.77 -3.38
CA PRO A 373 8.78 8.94 -4.27
C PRO A 373 8.02 7.67 -4.62
N ALA A 374 7.93 7.34 -5.91
CA ALA A 374 7.41 6.05 -6.32
C ALA A 374 8.36 4.96 -5.81
N PRO A 375 7.86 3.85 -5.24
CA PRO A 375 8.72 2.73 -4.89
C PRO A 375 9.47 2.25 -6.14
N SER A 376 10.66 1.70 -5.94
CA SER A 376 11.42 1.00 -6.97
C SER A 376 10.64 -0.24 -7.43
N ALA A 377 9.66 -0.05 -8.32
CA ALA A 377 8.89 -1.16 -8.85
C ALA A 377 9.83 -2.05 -9.67
N ASN A 378 9.73 -3.37 -9.49
CA ASN A 378 10.33 -4.31 -10.43
C ASN A 378 9.73 -4.03 -11.82
N GLN A 379 10.54 -3.38 -12.67
CA GLN A 379 10.14 -2.87 -13.98
C GLN A 379 9.78 -3.98 -14.98
N SER A 380 10.00 -5.25 -14.61
CA SER A 380 9.86 -6.41 -15.50
C SER A 380 8.44 -6.67 -16.01
N ASN A 381 7.42 -6.07 -15.38
CA ASN A 381 6.00 -6.28 -15.74
C ASN A 381 5.27 -5.01 -16.18
N ARG A 382 5.98 -3.98 -16.68
CA ARG A 382 5.33 -2.85 -17.39
C ARG A 382 4.88 -3.34 -18.77
N ASN A 383 3.78 -4.08 -18.75
CA ASN A 383 3.16 -4.64 -19.93
C ASN A 383 2.50 -3.51 -20.74
N ASP A 384 2.57 -3.65 -22.05
CA ASP A 384 1.80 -2.86 -23.00
C ASP A 384 0.32 -3.22 -22.83
N ILE A 385 -0.40 -2.44 -21.99
CA ILE A 385 -1.79 -2.68 -21.61
C ILE A 385 -2.72 -2.00 -22.61
N HIS A 386 -3.65 -2.77 -23.16
CA HIS A 386 -4.64 -2.29 -24.13
C HIS A 386 -6.05 -2.61 -23.69
N LEU A 387 -6.97 -1.66 -23.84
CA LEU A 387 -8.40 -1.96 -23.82
C LEU A 387 -8.76 -2.80 -25.05
N ILE A 388 -9.40 -3.94 -24.82
CA ILE A 388 -9.83 -4.87 -25.87
C ILE A 388 -11.31 -4.70 -26.16
N GLN A 389 -12.13 -4.72 -25.11
CA GLN A 389 -13.59 -4.68 -25.26
C GLN A 389 -14.22 -3.95 -24.08
N LYS A 390 -15.21 -3.10 -24.37
CA LYS A 390 -16.07 -2.52 -23.35
C LYS A 390 -17.30 -3.36 -23.12
N ASP A 391 -17.88 -3.22 -21.92
CA ASP A 391 -19.14 -3.87 -21.54
C ASP A 391 -19.10 -5.38 -21.73
N LEU A 392 -17.96 -5.97 -21.40
CA LEU A 392 -17.72 -7.42 -21.43
C LEU A 392 -16.95 -7.83 -20.19
N CYS A 393 -17.36 -8.95 -19.62
CA CYS A 393 -16.78 -9.49 -18.41
C CYS A 393 -15.60 -10.42 -18.74
N GLU A 394 -15.82 -11.45 -19.56
CA GLU A 394 -14.85 -12.52 -19.75
C GLU A 394 -14.58 -12.77 -21.23
N ILE A 395 -13.33 -13.07 -21.55
CA ILE A 395 -12.95 -13.68 -22.83
C ILE A 395 -11.99 -14.84 -22.60
N THR A 396 -12.10 -15.85 -23.45
CA THR A 396 -11.04 -16.87 -23.57
C THR A 396 -10.33 -16.75 -24.91
N PRO A 397 -9.03 -16.46 -24.94
CA PRO A 397 -8.26 -16.47 -26.16
C PRO A 397 -7.97 -17.90 -26.63
N ILE A 398 -8.09 -18.15 -27.93
CA ILE A 398 -7.70 -19.43 -28.55
C ILE A 398 -6.96 -19.20 -29.87
N VAL A 399 -6.20 -20.19 -30.34
CA VAL A 399 -5.66 -20.20 -31.70
C VAL A 399 -6.51 -21.12 -32.58
N TRP A 400 -7.38 -20.53 -33.40
CA TRP A 400 -8.18 -21.28 -34.37
C TRP A 400 -7.59 -21.12 -35.77
N LYS A 401 -7.19 -22.24 -36.40
CA LYS A 401 -6.60 -22.26 -37.76
C LYS A 401 -5.48 -21.21 -37.93
N LYS A 402 -4.57 -21.14 -36.95
CA LYS A 402 -3.42 -20.19 -36.86
C LYS A 402 -3.78 -18.72 -36.63
N ARG A 403 -5.05 -18.38 -36.46
CA ARG A 403 -5.53 -17.03 -36.12
C ARG A 403 -5.80 -16.97 -34.62
N LEU A 404 -5.46 -15.84 -34.01
CA LEU A 404 -5.86 -15.56 -32.63
C LEU A 404 -7.34 -15.17 -32.64
N CYS A 405 -8.14 -15.86 -31.84
CA CYS A 405 -9.56 -15.58 -31.68
C CYS A 405 -9.89 -15.36 -30.21
N HIS A 406 -10.96 -14.63 -29.95
CA HIS A 406 -11.53 -14.44 -28.62
C HIS A 406 -12.91 -15.10 -28.56
N LEU A 407 -13.08 -16.04 -27.63
CA LEU A 407 -14.40 -16.49 -27.23
C LEU A 407 -14.96 -15.51 -26.20
N HIS A 408 -15.96 -14.72 -26.58
CA HIS A 408 -16.64 -13.78 -25.70
C HIS A 408 -17.78 -14.49 -24.96
N CYS A 409 -17.80 -14.34 -23.63
CA CYS A 409 -18.92 -14.76 -22.79
C CYS A 409 -19.94 -13.60 -22.71
N VAL A 410 -20.95 -13.62 -23.57
CA VAL A 410 -21.95 -12.54 -23.60
C VAL A 410 -22.95 -12.74 -22.49
N ARG A 411 -23.15 -11.70 -21.68
CA ARG A 411 -24.19 -11.62 -20.66
C ARG A 411 -24.45 -10.16 -20.22
N PRO A 412 -25.66 -9.81 -19.77
CA PRO A 412 -25.93 -8.51 -19.16
C PRO A 412 -25.25 -8.38 -17.78
N SER A 413 -24.81 -7.17 -17.40
CA SER A 413 -24.20 -6.90 -16.10
C SER A 413 -25.19 -6.96 -14.93
N SER A 414 -26.47 -6.65 -15.16
CA SER A 414 -27.52 -6.59 -14.13
C SER A 414 -28.46 -7.80 -14.12
N GLY A 415 -28.04 -8.92 -14.73
CA GLY A 415 -28.90 -10.08 -14.98
C GLY A 415 -29.84 -9.87 -16.19
N GLY A 416 -30.32 -10.99 -16.74
CA GLY A 416 -31.13 -11.03 -17.96
C GLY A 416 -31.88 -12.35 -18.10
N ILE A 417 -32.50 -12.56 -19.26
CA ILE A 417 -33.18 -13.81 -19.61
C ILE A 417 -32.26 -14.74 -20.39
N LYS A 418 -32.61 -16.04 -20.50
CA LYS A 418 -31.80 -17.06 -21.17
C LYS A 418 -31.20 -16.63 -22.53
N ALA A 419 -31.99 -15.95 -23.36
CA ALA A 419 -31.56 -15.51 -24.70
C ALA A 419 -30.46 -14.43 -24.67
N ASP A 420 -30.26 -13.76 -23.54
CA ASP A 420 -29.21 -12.74 -23.36
C ASP A 420 -27.83 -13.37 -23.07
N TYR A 421 -27.77 -14.69 -22.84
CA TYR A 421 -26.55 -15.43 -22.52
C TYR A 421 -26.17 -16.31 -23.69
N PHE A 422 -25.00 -16.09 -24.27
CA PHE A 422 -24.49 -16.91 -25.36
C PHE A 422 -22.99 -16.68 -25.54
N LEU A 423 -22.39 -17.51 -26.40
CA LEU A 423 -20.96 -17.44 -26.71
C LEU A 423 -20.77 -16.92 -28.13
N ARG A 424 -19.77 -16.05 -28.30
CA ARG A 424 -19.34 -15.54 -29.61
C ARG A 424 -17.86 -15.78 -29.83
N LEU A 425 -17.50 -16.37 -30.97
CA LEU A 425 -16.11 -16.46 -31.38
C LEU A 425 -15.80 -15.32 -32.35
N ILE A 426 -14.86 -14.47 -31.98
CA ILE A 426 -14.43 -13.30 -32.74
C ILE A 426 -12.97 -13.46 -33.15
N ASP A 427 -12.61 -13.05 -34.36
CA ASP A 427 -11.20 -12.89 -34.72
C ASP A 427 -10.58 -11.68 -34.00
N ALA A 428 -9.49 -11.91 -33.28
CA ALA A 428 -8.89 -10.89 -32.41
C ALA A 428 -8.22 -9.73 -33.17
N GLU A 429 -7.90 -9.90 -34.46
CA GLU A 429 -7.25 -8.89 -35.29
C GLU A 429 -8.27 -8.11 -36.10
N THR A 430 -9.21 -8.79 -36.74
CA THR A 430 -10.18 -8.17 -37.67
C THR A 430 -11.49 -7.76 -37.01
N GLY A 431 -11.81 -8.32 -35.84
CA GLY A 431 -13.11 -8.17 -35.20
C GLY A 431 -14.26 -8.91 -35.90
N GLU A 432 -13.94 -9.78 -36.86
CA GLU A 432 -14.91 -10.60 -37.58
C GLU A 432 -15.55 -11.64 -36.65
N GLU A 433 -16.88 -11.67 -36.61
CA GLU A 433 -17.61 -12.75 -35.92
C GLU A 433 -17.53 -14.04 -36.75
N LEU A 434 -16.98 -15.09 -36.15
CA LEU A 434 -16.80 -16.40 -36.76
C LEU A 434 -17.92 -17.38 -36.41
N ALA A 435 -18.50 -17.25 -35.21
CA ALA A 435 -19.62 -18.07 -34.75
C ALA A 435 -20.36 -17.43 -33.56
N THR A 436 -21.66 -17.72 -33.48
CA THR A 436 -22.51 -17.47 -32.31
C THR A 436 -23.22 -18.78 -31.94
N PHE A 437 -23.11 -19.23 -30.69
CA PHE A 437 -23.65 -20.52 -30.24
C PHE A 437 -23.93 -20.55 -28.73
N ALA A 438 -24.47 -21.66 -28.24
CA ALA A 438 -24.72 -21.93 -26.82
C ALA A 438 -25.65 -20.92 -26.12
N GLU A 439 -26.85 -20.68 -26.66
CA GLU A 439 -27.89 -19.87 -26.00
C GLU A 439 -28.24 -20.43 -24.59
N GLY A 440 -28.24 -19.56 -23.59
CA GLY A 440 -28.40 -19.89 -22.18
C GLY A 440 -27.12 -20.28 -21.47
N TYR A 441 -25.94 -20.02 -22.05
CA TYR A 441 -24.64 -20.37 -21.46
C TYR A 441 -23.67 -19.18 -21.48
N SER A 442 -22.80 -19.12 -20.48
CA SER A 442 -21.74 -18.11 -20.34
C SER A 442 -20.63 -18.66 -19.42
N LEU A 443 -19.80 -17.81 -18.81
CA LEU A 443 -18.76 -18.22 -17.85
C LEU A 443 -17.82 -19.28 -18.42
N ALA A 444 -17.49 -19.13 -19.70
CA ALA A 444 -16.92 -20.19 -20.50
C ALA A 444 -15.40 -20.08 -20.63
N CYS A 445 -14.76 -21.24 -20.70
CA CYS A 445 -13.43 -21.38 -21.29
C CYS A 445 -13.48 -22.14 -22.61
N ALA A 446 -12.39 -22.09 -23.37
CA ALA A 446 -12.23 -22.87 -24.58
C ALA A 446 -10.78 -23.26 -24.85
N LEU A 447 -10.62 -24.35 -25.59
CA LEU A 447 -9.36 -24.77 -26.18
C LEU A 447 -9.59 -25.41 -27.55
N VAL A 448 -8.51 -25.55 -28.32
CA VAL A 448 -8.50 -26.28 -29.59
C VAL A 448 -7.65 -27.53 -29.43
N HIS A 449 -8.24 -28.69 -29.71
CA HIS A 449 -7.56 -29.97 -29.69
C HIS A 449 -7.89 -30.74 -30.97
N GLU A 450 -6.86 -31.26 -31.66
CA GLU A 450 -7.03 -32.04 -32.90
C GLU A 450 -7.96 -31.38 -33.94
N ASN A 451 -7.79 -30.08 -34.19
CA ASN A 451 -8.62 -29.26 -35.09
C ASN A 451 -10.10 -29.14 -34.71
N THR A 452 -10.45 -29.48 -33.47
CA THR A 452 -11.79 -29.31 -32.90
C THR A 452 -11.74 -28.23 -31.84
N LEU A 453 -12.66 -27.28 -31.90
CA LEU A 453 -12.87 -26.29 -30.85
C LEU A 453 -13.75 -26.93 -29.78
N TYR A 454 -13.30 -26.88 -28.53
CA TYR A 454 -14.07 -27.25 -27.36
C TYR A 454 -14.31 -26.01 -26.50
N ALA A 455 -15.56 -25.75 -26.13
CA ALA A 455 -15.93 -24.73 -25.17
C ALA A 455 -16.65 -25.38 -23.98
N PHE A 456 -16.33 -24.96 -22.76
CA PHE A 456 -16.94 -25.45 -21.53
C PHE A 456 -17.59 -24.27 -20.84
N ALA A 457 -18.91 -24.32 -20.67
CA ALA A 457 -19.70 -23.17 -20.25
C ALA A 457 -20.75 -23.56 -19.22
N SER A 458 -20.99 -22.66 -18.27
CA SER A 458 -21.99 -22.87 -17.23
C SER A 458 -23.38 -22.50 -17.73
N ARG A 459 -24.36 -23.35 -17.43
CA ARG A 459 -25.75 -23.16 -17.85
C ARG A 459 -26.45 -22.13 -16.96
N PHE A 460 -26.97 -21.07 -17.57
CA PHE A 460 -27.86 -20.12 -16.91
C PHE A 460 -29.31 -20.60 -16.96
N GLU A 461 -29.87 -20.93 -15.81
CA GLU A 461 -31.26 -21.38 -15.68
C GLU A 461 -31.82 -21.00 -14.31
N ASN A 462 -33.10 -20.60 -14.25
CA ASN A 462 -33.77 -20.19 -13.01
C ASN A 462 -33.07 -19.04 -12.26
N ASN A 463 -32.51 -18.07 -13.01
CA ASN A 463 -31.73 -16.95 -12.48
C ASN A 463 -30.44 -17.34 -11.72
N ASP A 464 -29.88 -18.51 -12.03
CA ASP A 464 -28.60 -18.94 -11.45
C ASP A 464 -27.76 -19.79 -12.42
N TRP A 465 -26.53 -20.08 -12.02
CA TRP A 465 -25.57 -20.90 -12.77
C TRP A 465 -25.62 -22.35 -12.28
N ASN A 466 -25.57 -23.30 -13.21
CA ASN A 466 -25.82 -24.70 -12.89
C ASN A 466 -24.66 -25.62 -13.31
N ASP A 467 -24.91 -26.58 -14.21
CA ASP A 467 -23.94 -27.55 -14.70
C ASP A 467 -22.90 -26.93 -15.65
N VAL A 468 -21.76 -27.60 -15.84
CA VAL A 468 -20.81 -27.29 -16.92
C VAL A 468 -21.14 -28.15 -18.14
N THR A 469 -21.43 -27.51 -19.27
CA THR A 469 -21.69 -28.14 -20.56
C THR A 469 -20.54 -27.91 -21.51
N MET A 470 -20.07 -28.99 -22.12
CA MET A 470 -19.11 -28.95 -23.22
C MET A 470 -19.86 -28.77 -24.55
N PHE A 471 -19.34 -27.91 -25.40
CA PHE A 471 -19.72 -27.72 -26.79
C PHE A 471 -18.52 -28.00 -27.67
N LYS A 472 -18.68 -28.73 -28.77
CA LYS A 472 -17.59 -28.96 -29.73
C LYS A 472 -18.01 -28.77 -31.17
N SER A 473 -17.07 -28.28 -31.98
CA SER A 473 -17.24 -28.12 -33.43
C SER A 473 -15.91 -28.19 -34.17
N THR A 474 -15.93 -28.77 -35.38
CA THR A 474 -14.78 -28.81 -36.31
C THR A 474 -14.89 -27.75 -37.41
N ASP A 475 -16.09 -27.21 -37.65
CA ASP A 475 -16.40 -26.31 -38.76
C ASP A 475 -17.01 -24.97 -38.32
N LEU A 476 -17.28 -24.80 -37.02
CA LEU A 476 -17.95 -23.66 -36.37
C LEU A 476 -19.43 -23.46 -36.75
N ASN A 477 -20.00 -24.36 -37.54
CA ASN A 477 -21.39 -24.31 -37.99
C ASN A 477 -22.24 -25.38 -37.30
N HIS A 478 -21.71 -26.59 -37.15
CA HIS A 478 -22.37 -27.70 -36.49
C HIS A 478 -21.77 -27.92 -35.11
N TRP A 479 -22.63 -27.96 -34.09
CA TRP A 479 -22.23 -28.03 -32.69
C TRP A 479 -22.84 -29.25 -32.01
N GLU A 480 -22.00 -30.03 -31.34
CA GLU A 480 -22.42 -31.05 -30.39
C GLU A 480 -22.33 -30.49 -28.97
N SER A 481 -23.20 -30.95 -28.06
CA SER A 481 -23.20 -30.52 -26.66
C SER A 481 -23.42 -31.67 -25.69
N LYS A 482 -22.74 -31.64 -24.53
CA LYS A 482 -22.86 -32.66 -23.47
C LYS A 482 -22.62 -32.03 -22.10
N VAL A 483 -23.48 -32.31 -21.12
CA VAL A 483 -23.20 -31.97 -19.72
C VAL A 483 -22.03 -32.83 -19.24
N VAL A 484 -20.94 -32.18 -18.82
CA VAL A 484 -19.69 -32.85 -18.45
C VAL A 484 -19.40 -32.80 -16.95
N ILE A 485 -19.82 -31.74 -16.26
CA ILE A 485 -19.85 -31.67 -14.80
C ILE A 485 -21.29 -31.39 -14.40
N ARG A 486 -21.88 -32.31 -13.64
CA ARG A 486 -23.23 -32.15 -13.12
C ARG A 486 -23.15 -31.44 -11.78
N GLN A 487 -24.00 -30.44 -11.58
CA GLN A 487 -24.17 -29.79 -10.30
C GLN A 487 -24.78 -30.77 -9.29
N GLU A 488 -24.36 -30.65 -8.03
CA GLU A 488 -24.95 -31.41 -6.93
C GLU A 488 -25.81 -30.49 -6.05
N HIS A 489 -25.24 -30.03 -4.93
CA HIS A 489 -25.87 -29.09 -3.99
C HIS A 489 -25.14 -27.74 -4.02
N GLU A 490 -24.78 -27.31 -5.22
CA GLU A 490 -23.95 -26.14 -5.50
C GLU A 490 -24.31 -25.55 -6.87
N HIS A 491 -23.92 -24.31 -7.08
CA HIS A 491 -23.89 -23.63 -8.36
C HIS A 491 -22.46 -23.63 -8.88
N LEU A 492 -22.28 -23.85 -10.18
CA LEU A 492 -20.96 -23.84 -10.83
C LEU A 492 -20.82 -22.59 -11.70
N PHE A 493 -19.70 -21.89 -11.55
CA PHE A 493 -19.44 -20.60 -12.21
C PHE A 493 -18.37 -20.77 -13.29
N ASN A 494 -17.32 -19.95 -13.32
CA ASN A 494 -16.32 -20.03 -14.37
C ASN A 494 -15.55 -21.35 -14.29
N SER A 495 -15.10 -21.79 -15.44
CA SER A 495 -14.22 -22.96 -15.59
C SER A 495 -13.02 -22.61 -16.44
N SER A 496 -11.95 -23.38 -16.31
CA SER A 496 -10.79 -23.32 -17.20
C SER A 496 -10.25 -24.72 -17.44
N VAL A 497 -9.92 -25.03 -18.69
CA VAL A 497 -9.44 -26.35 -19.12
C VAL A 497 -8.08 -26.22 -19.77
N CYS A 498 -7.16 -27.12 -19.43
CA CYS A 498 -5.88 -27.26 -20.11
C CYS A 498 -5.48 -28.74 -20.27
N ALA A 499 -4.52 -29.00 -21.15
CA ALA A 499 -3.80 -30.27 -21.14
C ALA A 499 -3.08 -30.41 -19.79
N GLY A 500 -3.07 -31.62 -19.22
CA GLY A 500 -2.35 -31.97 -18.00
C GLY A 500 -1.25 -33.01 -18.26
N GLU A 501 -0.75 -33.64 -17.20
CA GLU A 501 0.28 -34.68 -17.31
C GLU A 501 -0.19 -35.89 -18.15
N ASN A 502 -1.42 -36.35 -17.89
CA ASN A 502 -1.99 -37.55 -18.50
C ASN A 502 -3.43 -37.27 -18.97
N GLY A 503 -3.58 -36.38 -19.95
CA GLY A 503 -4.89 -35.98 -20.51
C GLY A 503 -5.17 -34.50 -20.29
N PHE A 504 -6.31 -34.19 -19.67
CA PHE A 504 -6.83 -32.85 -19.47
C PHE A 504 -7.31 -32.63 -18.04
N VAL A 505 -7.21 -31.39 -17.58
CA VAL A 505 -7.69 -30.95 -16.27
C VAL A 505 -8.64 -29.77 -16.45
N MET A 506 -9.71 -29.78 -15.67
CA MET A 506 -10.64 -28.67 -15.52
C MET A 506 -10.54 -28.15 -14.10
N ALA A 507 -10.32 -26.84 -13.97
CA ALA A 507 -10.61 -26.09 -12.76
C ALA A 507 -12.02 -25.49 -12.93
N TYR A 508 -12.87 -25.56 -11.90
CA TYR A 508 -14.20 -24.96 -11.95
C TYR A 508 -14.61 -24.40 -10.59
N GLU A 509 -15.29 -23.27 -10.62
CA GLU A 509 -15.76 -22.58 -9.42
C GLU A 509 -17.04 -23.19 -8.86
N SER A 510 -17.14 -23.15 -7.54
CA SER A 510 -18.27 -23.69 -6.80
C SER A 510 -18.63 -22.78 -5.63
N ASN A 511 -19.92 -22.67 -5.32
CA ASN A 511 -20.42 -22.09 -4.06
C ASN A 511 -20.98 -23.15 -3.08
N ASP A 512 -20.46 -24.37 -3.13
CA ASP A 512 -20.75 -25.42 -2.15
C ASP A 512 -20.68 -24.86 -0.72
N GLY A 513 -21.79 -24.97 0.00
CA GLY A 513 -21.95 -24.38 1.33
C GLY A 513 -20.99 -24.95 2.39
N ALA A 514 -20.24 -26.00 2.09
CA ALA A 514 -19.16 -26.48 2.96
C ALA A 514 -17.90 -25.57 2.96
N TYR A 515 -17.77 -24.68 1.98
CA TYR A 515 -16.59 -23.84 1.76
C TYR A 515 -16.97 -22.37 1.51
N PRO A 516 -16.02 -21.43 1.56
CA PRO A 516 -16.24 -20.07 1.06
C PRO A 516 -16.74 -20.09 -0.40
N PRO A 517 -17.68 -19.21 -0.79
CA PRO A 517 -18.14 -19.12 -2.18
C PRO A 517 -16.96 -18.91 -3.15
N PHE A 518 -17.11 -19.48 -4.36
CA PHE A 518 -16.10 -19.49 -5.42
C PHE A 518 -14.84 -20.28 -5.05
N THR A 519 -14.98 -21.37 -4.28
CA THR A 519 -13.89 -22.33 -4.07
C THR A 519 -13.63 -23.05 -5.40
N THR A 520 -12.36 -23.20 -5.78
CA THR A 520 -11.99 -23.92 -7.01
C THR A 520 -11.93 -25.43 -6.75
N LYS A 521 -12.70 -26.20 -7.53
CA LYS A 521 -12.68 -27.67 -7.58
C LYS A 521 -12.04 -28.16 -8.89
N PHE A 522 -11.66 -29.44 -8.93
CA PHE A 522 -10.95 -30.01 -10.09
C PHE A 522 -11.60 -31.28 -10.63
N ALA A 523 -11.47 -31.48 -11.94
CA ALA A 523 -11.83 -32.72 -12.64
C ALA A 523 -10.77 -33.07 -13.69
N VAL A 524 -10.69 -34.36 -14.05
CA VAL A 524 -9.75 -34.88 -15.05
C VAL A 524 -10.49 -35.60 -16.17
N SER A 525 -9.92 -35.57 -17.38
CA SER A 525 -10.44 -36.26 -18.56
C SER A 525 -9.31 -36.75 -19.45
N ASN A 526 -9.54 -37.85 -20.17
CA ASN A 526 -8.61 -38.33 -21.21
C ASN A 526 -9.00 -37.84 -22.62
N ASP A 527 -10.24 -37.37 -22.81
CA ASP A 527 -10.83 -37.18 -24.13
C ASP A 527 -11.67 -35.90 -24.27
N LEU A 528 -11.67 -35.04 -23.25
CA LEU A 528 -12.47 -33.80 -23.15
C LEU A 528 -13.99 -34.02 -23.03
N GLU A 529 -14.49 -35.25 -23.12
CA GLU A 529 -15.92 -35.57 -23.12
C GLU A 529 -16.38 -36.34 -21.89
N HIS A 530 -15.49 -37.09 -21.24
CA HIS A 530 -15.75 -37.87 -20.04
C HIS A 530 -14.87 -37.36 -18.91
N TRP A 531 -15.51 -36.78 -17.89
CA TRP A 531 -14.84 -36.10 -16.79
C TRP A 531 -15.04 -36.86 -15.47
N THR A 532 -13.97 -36.97 -14.70
CA THR A 532 -13.97 -37.53 -13.35
C THR A 532 -13.66 -36.41 -12.36
N GLN A 533 -14.62 -36.06 -11.51
CA GLN A 533 -14.43 -35.07 -10.44
C GLN A 533 -13.47 -35.62 -9.37
N LEU A 534 -12.63 -34.75 -8.82
CA LEU A 534 -11.63 -35.08 -7.80
C LEU A 534 -12.07 -34.52 -6.45
N PRO A 535 -12.77 -35.29 -5.59
CA PRO A 535 -13.38 -34.76 -4.36
C PRO A 535 -12.36 -34.32 -3.30
N ASP A 536 -11.11 -34.79 -3.38
CA ASP A 536 -10.02 -34.43 -2.47
C ASP A 536 -9.05 -33.40 -3.07
N ALA A 537 -9.35 -32.87 -4.26
CA ALA A 537 -8.59 -31.80 -4.91
C ALA A 537 -9.42 -30.51 -4.93
N MET A 538 -8.94 -29.48 -4.23
CA MET A 538 -9.54 -28.15 -4.25
C MET A 538 -8.51 -27.08 -3.86
N PHE A 539 -8.85 -25.85 -4.17
CA PHE A 539 -8.08 -24.67 -3.82
C PHE A 539 -9.01 -23.54 -3.37
N GLY A 540 -8.60 -22.81 -2.32
CA GLY A 540 -9.36 -21.68 -1.79
C GLY A 540 -10.38 -22.01 -0.69
N ALA A 541 -10.35 -23.19 -0.09
CA ALA A 541 -11.27 -23.63 0.98
C ALA A 541 -11.14 -22.84 2.32
N ASN A 542 -10.50 -21.67 2.31
CA ASN A 542 -10.39 -20.74 3.44
C ASN A 542 -10.63 -19.26 3.05
N ARG A 543 -10.84 -18.93 1.77
CA ARG A 543 -11.00 -17.55 1.30
C ARG A 543 -11.69 -17.48 -0.07
N TYR A 544 -11.98 -16.27 -0.52
CA TYR A 544 -12.51 -16.02 -1.86
C TYR A 544 -11.43 -16.27 -2.94
N THR A 545 -11.69 -17.17 -3.89
CA THR A 545 -10.77 -17.55 -4.99
C THR A 545 -11.48 -17.78 -6.33
N ALA A 546 -12.07 -16.72 -6.88
CA ALA A 546 -12.85 -16.82 -8.12
C ALA A 546 -11.98 -16.83 -9.39
N CYS A 547 -12.63 -17.02 -10.53
CA CYS A 547 -12.13 -16.91 -11.89
C CYS A 547 -10.83 -17.71 -12.16
N PRO A 548 -10.79 -19.03 -11.92
CA PRO A 548 -9.58 -19.81 -12.07
C PRO A 548 -9.18 -19.93 -13.54
N CYS A 549 -7.91 -19.67 -13.86
CA CYS A 549 -7.29 -19.97 -15.14
C CYS A 549 -6.15 -20.97 -14.94
N ILE A 550 -6.35 -22.21 -15.38
CA ILE A 550 -5.40 -23.32 -15.17
C ILE A 550 -4.50 -23.54 -16.38
N ARG A 551 -3.20 -23.72 -16.16
CA ARG A 551 -2.22 -24.13 -17.19
C ARG A 551 -1.28 -25.18 -16.62
N TYR A 552 -0.91 -26.17 -17.41
CA TYR A 552 0.12 -27.16 -17.04
C TYR A 552 1.42 -26.89 -17.79
N VAL A 553 2.50 -26.67 -17.07
CA VAL A 553 3.84 -26.43 -17.62
C VAL A 553 4.89 -27.05 -16.71
N ASP A 554 5.84 -27.77 -17.30
CA ASP A 554 7.02 -28.36 -16.63
C ASP A 554 6.71 -29.09 -15.31
N GLY A 555 5.69 -29.97 -15.33
CA GLY A 555 5.33 -30.77 -14.16
C GLY A 555 4.54 -30.03 -13.08
N TYR A 556 4.06 -28.81 -13.37
CA TYR A 556 3.24 -28.01 -12.47
C TYR A 556 1.93 -27.56 -13.14
N TYR A 557 0.84 -27.67 -12.39
CA TYR A 557 -0.41 -26.97 -12.64
C TYR A 557 -0.31 -25.58 -12.00
N TYR A 558 -0.38 -24.53 -12.80
CA TYR A 558 -0.50 -23.15 -12.38
C TYR A 558 -1.96 -22.74 -12.46
N VAL A 559 -2.46 -22.04 -11.43
CA VAL A 559 -3.78 -21.44 -11.42
C VAL A 559 -3.62 -19.95 -11.14
N LEU A 560 -4.03 -19.11 -12.09
CA LEU A 560 -4.32 -17.71 -11.82
C LEU A 560 -5.76 -17.62 -11.28
N TYR A 561 -6.00 -16.75 -10.30
CA TYR A 561 -7.30 -16.66 -9.64
C TYR A 561 -7.49 -15.28 -8.98
N LEU A 562 -8.73 -14.89 -8.75
CA LEU A 562 -9.10 -13.62 -8.13
C LEU A 562 -9.17 -13.74 -6.60
N GLU A 563 -8.48 -12.87 -5.87
CA GLU A 563 -8.68 -12.67 -4.43
C GLU A 563 -9.42 -11.36 -4.14
N HIS A 564 -10.40 -11.42 -3.23
CA HIS A 564 -11.02 -10.24 -2.63
C HIS A 564 -10.16 -9.75 -1.43
N ARG A 565 -9.63 -8.53 -1.52
CA ARG A 565 -8.66 -7.94 -0.57
C ARG A 565 -9.33 -7.35 0.68
N SER A 566 -10.14 -8.17 1.34
CA SER A 566 -10.83 -7.84 2.60
C SER A 566 -9.86 -7.29 3.66
N PRO A 567 -10.26 -6.29 4.47
CA PRO A 567 -11.62 -5.70 4.54
C PRO A 567 -11.90 -4.62 3.49
N ARG A 568 -10.93 -4.28 2.64
CA ARG A 568 -11.11 -3.34 1.53
C ARG A 568 -11.87 -4.03 0.39
N HIS A 569 -12.89 -3.38 -0.16
CA HIS A 569 -13.58 -3.88 -1.36
C HIS A 569 -12.73 -3.64 -2.61
N PHE A 570 -11.79 -4.55 -2.87
CA PHE A 570 -10.78 -4.44 -3.92
C PHE A 570 -10.37 -5.85 -4.39
N PHE A 571 -10.15 -6.04 -5.68
CA PHE A 571 -10.00 -7.37 -6.28
C PHE A 571 -8.76 -7.45 -7.17
N GLU A 572 -7.93 -8.45 -6.93
CA GLU A 572 -6.62 -8.62 -7.58
C GLU A 572 -6.44 -10.07 -8.04
N THR A 573 -5.76 -10.28 -9.17
CA THR A 573 -5.41 -11.62 -9.64
C THR A 573 -4.11 -12.10 -9.02
N PHE A 574 -4.12 -13.29 -8.44
CA PHE A 574 -3.02 -14.01 -7.83
C PHE A 574 -2.66 -15.24 -8.66
N ILE A 575 -1.50 -15.84 -8.38
CA ILE A 575 -1.04 -17.13 -8.93
C ILE A 575 -0.65 -18.11 -7.82
N THR A 576 -1.05 -19.37 -8.01
CA THR A 576 -0.68 -20.53 -7.22
C THR A 576 -0.23 -21.67 -8.15
N ARG A 577 0.53 -22.64 -7.63
CA ARG A 577 0.92 -23.83 -8.38
C ARG A 577 0.82 -25.10 -7.55
N SER A 578 0.66 -26.24 -8.23
CA SER A 578 0.57 -27.57 -7.64
C SER A 578 1.20 -28.61 -8.56
N ARG A 579 1.72 -29.71 -8.00
CA ARG A 579 2.14 -30.88 -8.79
C ARG A 579 1.04 -31.94 -8.89
N ASP A 580 0.10 -31.94 -7.96
CA ASP A 580 -0.85 -33.04 -7.73
C ASP A 580 -2.32 -32.60 -7.65
N LEU A 581 -2.59 -31.29 -7.83
CA LEU A 581 -3.89 -30.60 -7.66
C LEU A 581 -4.43 -30.59 -6.23
N LYS A 582 -3.67 -31.11 -5.26
CA LYS A 582 -4.08 -31.28 -3.86
C LYS A 582 -3.28 -30.38 -2.93
N THR A 583 -1.99 -30.25 -3.21
CA THR A 583 -1.06 -29.42 -2.44
C THR A 583 -0.69 -28.19 -3.25
N TRP A 584 -0.86 -27.01 -2.66
CA TRP A 584 -0.74 -25.72 -3.36
C TRP A 584 0.33 -24.83 -2.73
N GLU A 585 1.06 -24.14 -3.61
CA GLU A 585 2.10 -23.18 -3.29
C GLU A 585 1.80 -21.82 -3.96
N ARG A 586 1.61 -20.78 -3.16
CA ARG A 586 1.46 -19.40 -3.65
C ARG A 586 2.80 -18.78 -3.99
N SER A 587 2.80 -17.96 -5.05
CA SER A 587 3.93 -17.07 -5.31
C SER A 587 4.06 -16.03 -4.18
N ALA A 588 5.28 -15.82 -3.69
CA ALA A 588 5.61 -14.72 -2.77
C ALA A 588 5.52 -13.34 -3.46
N ALA A 589 5.65 -13.31 -4.80
CA ALA A 589 5.65 -12.11 -5.63
C ALA A 589 4.25 -11.64 -6.06
N ASN A 590 3.18 -12.33 -5.65
CA ASN A 590 1.80 -11.92 -5.90
C ASN A 590 1.50 -10.45 -5.51
N PRO A 591 0.48 -9.78 -6.06
CA PRO A 591 -0.42 -10.23 -7.12
C PRO A 591 0.20 -10.16 -8.53
N VAL A 592 -0.38 -10.91 -9.46
CA VAL A 592 -0.06 -10.87 -10.90
C VAL A 592 -0.66 -9.62 -11.55
N LEU A 593 -1.94 -9.34 -11.27
CA LEU A 593 -2.67 -8.17 -11.77
C LEU A 593 -3.33 -7.44 -10.60
N SER A 594 -3.28 -6.12 -10.64
CA SER A 594 -3.94 -5.23 -9.69
C SER A 594 -4.44 -4.01 -10.47
N PRO A 595 -5.61 -3.42 -10.13
CA PRO A 595 -6.07 -2.16 -10.69
C PRO A 595 -5.01 -1.07 -10.54
N ARG A 596 -4.67 -0.40 -11.63
CA ARG A 596 -3.61 0.62 -11.69
C ARG A 596 -4.07 1.91 -12.35
N ASP A 597 -4.86 1.80 -13.41
CA ASP A 597 -5.35 2.94 -14.16
C ASP A 597 -6.72 3.38 -13.67
N ILE A 598 -7.07 4.65 -13.92
CA ILE A 598 -8.36 5.21 -13.51
C ILE A 598 -9.56 4.42 -14.08
N ASP A 599 -9.39 3.85 -15.27
CA ASP A 599 -10.39 3.04 -15.96
C ASP A 599 -10.31 1.54 -15.63
N ASP A 600 -9.51 1.14 -14.63
CA ASP A 600 -9.55 -0.22 -14.07
C ASP A 600 -10.63 -0.38 -12.99
N GLY A 601 -11.05 0.73 -12.35
CA GLY A 601 -11.93 0.68 -11.19
C GLY A 601 -11.24 0.04 -9.98
N ILE A 602 -11.85 -1.01 -9.43
CA ILE A 602 -11.37 -1.73 -8.24
C ILE A 602 -11.11 -3.22 -8.50
N ASN A 603 -11.11 -3.62 -9.77
CA ASN A 603 -11.10 -5.02 -10.17
C ASN A 603 -10.06 -5.34 -11.23
N ALA A 604 -9.38 -6.47 -11.07
CA ALA A 604 -8.56 -7.12 -12.07
C ALA A 604 -8.84 -8.64 -12.01
N SER A 605 -9.98 -9.07 -12.56
CA SER A 605 -10.52 -10.43 -12.49
C SER A 605 -10.45 -11.18 -13.83
N ASP A 606 -11.01 -12.38 -13.86
CA ASP A 606 -11.19 -13.19 -15.08
C ASP A 606 -9.92 -13.30 -15.93
N PRO A 607 -8.77 -13.66 -15.31
CA PRO A 607 -7.53 -13.77 -16.04
C PRO A 607 -7.63 -14.91 -17.05
N GLU A 608 -7.11 -14.70 -18.25
CA GLU A 608 -6.94 -15.76 -19.25
C GLU A 608 -5.61 -15.60 -19.98
N LEU A 609 -4.98 -16.73 -20.32
CA LEU A 609 -3.60 -16.78 -20.81
C LEU A 609 -3.50 -17.48 -22.16
N ILE A 610 -2.77 -16.89 -23.11
CA ILE A 610 -2.38 -17.60 -24.32
C ILE A 610 -0.96 -17.26 -24.75
N GLU A 611 -0.22 -18.27 -25.19
CA GLU A 611 0.99 -18.02 -25.97
C GLU A 611 0.62 -17.87 -27.45
N PHE A 612 1.00 -16.76 -28.05
CA PHE A 612 0.83 -16.53 -29.48
C PHE A 612 2.03 -15.77 -30.03
N GLN A 613 2.62 -16.28 -31.12
CA GLN A 613 3.79 -15.69 -31.77
C GLN A 613 4.97 -15.40 -30.82
N GLY A 614 5.25 -16.32 -29.89
CA GLY A 614 6.37 -16.23 -28.93
C GLY A 614 6.17 -15.23 -27.79
N LYS A 615 4.95 -14.70 -27.61
CA LYS A 615 4.57 -13.81 -26.52
C LYS A 615 3.42 -14.42 -25.73
N THR A 616 3.35 -14.09 -24.46
CA THR A 616 2.20 -14.44 -23.62
C THR A 616 1.28 -13.25 -23.49
N TYR A 617 0.04 -13.46 -23.89
CA TYR A 617 -1.04 -12.50 -23.74
C TYR A 617 -1.85 -12.86 -22.50
N ILE A 618 -2.10 -11.84 -21.68
CA ILE A 618 -2.87 -11.94 -20.44
C ILE A 618 -4.10 -11.07 -20.65
N TYR A 619 -5.26 -11.68 -20.79
CA TYR A 619 -6.55 -10.98 -20.82
C TYR A 619 -7.15 -10.99 -19.44
N TYR A 620 -7.83 -9.91 -19.07
CA TYR A 620 -8.45 -9.80 -17.75
C TYR A 620 -9.56 -8.75 -17.77
N ALA A 621 -10.52 -8.92 -16.88
CA ALA A 621 -11.59 -7.96 -16.67
C ALA A 621 -11.17 -6.88 -15.68
N VAL A 622 -11.60 -5.66 -15.95
CA VAL A 622 -11.54 -4.52 -15.04
C VAL A 622 -12.92 -3.94 -14.83
N GLY A 623 -13.17 -3.25 -13.73
CA GLY A 623 -14.54 -2.84 -13.38
C GLY A 623 -14.73 -2.44 -11.92
N ASP A 624 -15.98 -2.24 -11.55
CA ASP A 624 -16.40 -1.96 -10.17
C ASP A 624 -17.04 -3.14 -9.46
N GLN A 625 -17.09 -4.32 -10.12
CA GLN A 625 -17.76 -5.54 -9.62
C GLN A 625 -19.27 -5.36 -9.34
N LEU A 626 -19.88 -4.29 -9.87
CA LEU A 626 -21.28 -3.94 -9.59
C LEU A 626 -22.06 -3.54 -10.84
N THR A 627 -21.56 -2.57 -11.61
CA THR A 627 -22.32 -1.90 -12.66
C THR A 627 -21.65 -1.95 -14.03
N TRP A 628 -20.32 -2.02 -14.10
CA TRP A 628 -19.59 -2.04 -15.37
C TRP A 628 -18.35 -2.93 -15.32
N MET A 629 -18.01 -3.47 -16.48
CA MET A 629 -16.77 -4.22 -16.71
C MET A 629 -16.25 -4.00 -18.12
N ASN A 630 -14.94 -4.00 -18.27
CA ASN A 630 -14.23 -3.97 -19.53
C ASN A 630 -13.16 -5.05 -19.55
N VAL A 631 -12.75 -5.50 -20.73
CA VAL A 631 -11.63 -6.41 -20.91
C VAL A 631 -10.39 -5.65 -21.35
N LYS A 632 -9.30 -5.82 -20.61
CA LYS A 632 -7.96 -5.34 -20.97
C LYS A 632 -7.05 -6.52 -21.30
N ARG A 633 -5.93 -6.21 -21.96
CA ARG A 633 -4.88 -7.16 -22.31
C ARG A 633 -3.53 -6.60 -21.97
N ALA A 634 -2.76 -7.37 -21.21
CA ALA A 634 -1.34 -7.18 -20.98
C ALA A 634 -0.52 -8.17 -21.82
N ILE A 635 0.73 -7.80 -22.16
CA ILE A 635 1.63 -8.61 -22.98
C ILE A 635 2.94 -8.83 -22.22
N TYR A 636 3.31 -10.09 -22.00
CA TYR A 636 4.63 -10.50 -21.54
C TYR A 636 5.51 -10.88 -22.75
N PRO A 637 6.72 -10.31 -22.89
CA PRO A 637 7.58 -10.50 -24.06
C PRO A 637 8.36 -11.82 -24.02
N GLY A 638 7.66 -12.93 -23.87
CA GLY A 638 8.23 -14.28 -23.83
C GLY A 638 7.18 -15.39 -23.80
N PRO A 639 7.62 -16.66 -23.87
CA PRO A 639 6.73 -17.82 -23.85
C PRO A 639 6.01 -17.98 -22.51
N LEU A 640 4.90 -18.72 -22.52
CA LEU A 640 4.04 -18.91 -21.35
C LEU A 640 4.78 -19.56 -20.18
N GLN A 641 5.68 -20.50 -20.48
CA GLN A 641 6.51 -21.14 -19.47
C GLN A 641 7.34 -20.12 -18.68
N GLN A 642 8.06 -19.24 -19.39
CA GLN A 642 8.89 -18.24 -18.76
C GLN A 642 8.06 -17.26 -17.93
N PHE A 643 6.88 -16.86 -18.42
CA PHE A 643 5.94 -16.04 -17.66
C PHE A 643 5.56 -16.70 -16.33
N LEU A 644 5.09 -17.95 -16.36
CA LEU A 644 4.62 -18.65 -15.15
C LEU A 644 5.76 -18.90 -14.15
N GLU A 645 6.92 -19.34 -14.63
CA GLU A 645 8.09 -19.62 -13.79
C GLU A 645 8.67 -18.36 -13.14
N SER A 646 8.56 -17.21 -13.80
CA SER A 646 9.09 -15.93 -13.27
C SER A 646 8.46 -15.50 -11.94
N TRP A 647 7.27 -15.99 -11.62
CA TRP A 647 6.60 -15.72 -10.34
C TRP A 647 7.15 -16.56 -9.17
N TYR A 648 8.04 -17.51 -9.43
CA TYR A 648 8.54 -18.46 -8.43
C TYR A 648 10.07 -18.41 -8.27
N THR A 649 10.69 -17.25 -8.57
CA THR A 649 12.12 -17.01 -8.35
C THR A 649 12.48 -16.90 -6.87
N THR A 650 11.51 -16.53 -6.03
CA THR A 650 11.59 -16.53 -4.56
C THR A 650 10.89 -17.77 -4.02
N PRO A 651 11.34 -18.36 -2.90
CA PRO A 651 10.67 -19.52 -2.31
C PRO A 651 9.16 -19.34 -2.18
N ALA A 652 8.41 -20.33 -2.66
CA ALA A 652 6.96 -20.31 -2.64
C ALA A 652 6.42 -20.49 -1.21
N ILE A 653 5.21 -20.00 -0.98
CA ILE A 653 4.54 -20.09 0.32
C ILE A 653 3.49 -21.19 0.27
N ARG A 654 3.58 -22.17 1.17
CA ARG A 654 2.58 -23.24 1.28
C ARG A 654 1.21 -22.65 1.58
N ASP A 655 0.21 -23.00 0.78
CA ASP A 655 -1.17 -22.60 1.03
C ASP A 655 -1.84 -23.54 2.05
N CYS A 656 -2.75 -23.03 2.89
CA CYS A 656 -3.55 -23.85 3.80
C CYS A 656 -5.03 -23.95 3.38
N GLY A 657 -5.40 -23.32 2.26
CA GLY A 657 -6.73 -23.33 1.65
C GLY A 657 -7.01 -24.55 0.77
N ASP A 658 -6.25 -25.63 0.89
CA ASP A 658 -6.57 -26.90 0.25
C ASP A 658 -7.43 -27.81 1.13
N TYR A 659 -7.77 -28.99 0.61
CA TYR A 659 -8.59 -29.97 1.31
C TYR A 659 -7.97 -30.44 2.62
N ALA A 660 -6.67 -30.71 2.66
CA ALA A 660 -6.00 -31.20 3.86
C ALA A 660 -6.01 -30.13 4.96
N GLY A 661 -5.70 -28.87 4.61
CA GLY A 661 -5.78 -27.75 5.53
C GLY A 661 -7.21 -27.51 6.04
N PHE A 662 -8.22 -27.69 5.18
CA PHE A 662 -9.62 -27.65 5.60
C PHE A 662 -9.97 -28.74 6.62
N GLN A 663 -9.54 -29.98 6.39
CA GLN A 663 -9.79 -31.08 7.33
C GLN A 663 -9.12 -30.84 8.69
N GLN A 664 -7.90 -30.27 8.70
CA GLN A 664 -7.21 -29.91 9.94
C GLN A 664 -7.95 -28.83 10.73
N ARG A 665 -8.55 -27.83 10.06
CA ARG A 665 -9.35 -26.79 10.73
C ARG A 665 -10.68 -27.28 11.30
N LYS A 666 -11.18 -28.42 10.82
CA LYS A 666 -12.42 -29.04 11.29
C LYS A 666 -12.23 -29.89 12.56
N GLN A 667 -11.00 -30.33 12.82
CA GLN A 667 -10.62 -31.08 14.03
C GLN A 667 -10.34 -30.12 15.17
#